data_AF-A0A1Z9HAQ8-F1
#
_entry.id   AF-A0A1Z9HAQ8-F1
#
_cell.length_a   1.000
_cell.length_b   1.000
_cell.length_c   1.000
_cell.angle_alpha   90.00
_cell.angle_beta   90.00
_cell.angle_gamma   90.00
#
_symmetry.space_group_name_H-M   'P 1'
#
loop_
_entity.id
_entity.type
_entity.pdbx_description
1 polymer ?
#
loop_
_entity_poly.entity_id
_entity_poly.type
_entity_poly.pdbx_seq_one_letter_code
_entity_poly.pdbx_strand_id
1 'polypeptide(L)'
;MNKNILQEGAVAGHMNHIYDNGEITFGELKQLLQAAVDGKLRGTEKTDGQNVFLSFDIKTQRARAIRNKTHIKAGGLNVEEFDDFFSAHPNQALRYSFVEALQTFEDTIKQLDEDTQFKIFGNKEDNIYFNTEVMNPGTPDGEEGDPRAAGTQNVIPYDKKTLLIHEVGHAMFNPDTALAHDDPESLKRVSVCYSVLENSLIGKSTEEASVFSIETHPRRKLDPAGMERAASVLGPTIEAIDNVVSDFGLNDINTIQDLVMVQIKPLIDNFGMTDDRNKAFILRLMGLCKSLKDPNILIPCGTKDPKTGQSLHEPPINIRELTSGLPQDLTDEIKQFDKGFKYQHYTAALSSSLYEFTNAILQDFNSSFISDNQRAIKDLQNELKQSIKKIQNSANEAAKEDLEKQLAKLQDVKNVNTPSEGFVFDYNGTTYKFTGWFAPSNQILGTERYGRFGPIEPQSSEENGSQVNTRALKIALFPGSFKPPHKGHVLAAEALAAEADLIYIFVSAPQLSGRSLKSGATISADQAVQCWNAMIDKSSIKNKARVLIGPDGVASPMMTAINFIQHPASPGNIYAAPKNATVILGVGAKGSDADRYSQKIMDKSKEKRPDLKIIKMAVGPFKHSSEYLALLDKHPSVASILNKGKGRISTSDLSEEERLEGKVGDKDLFHASDMRDFIDIATEDPIGLEFLRDFVPRPGDELAIMGILGLNPVDTQDNESDQVEEEEIDPLNEIIFEQANLFYESFKRQSAPKAGSSNSKFQRKMRTRLSKAHRTYLDMGRKDLTKYGGGFHLDRPKNISNAFLAEEDIEEMSSMAGGHVQGAPSQNITPGKRDKKMNNKQEKALRMKIRKGLKEFFIIKSKQHEEDISKILEEHSLRLHLRNMILDQSVLLEVEDPTTDLHDSTGINTLKDLFKNTNILSTIRNVYKTLTTDEEQKKSFRAHLVQWTQDTLAPVKLNDTDSLDQAQVAEQSDVGIDVLGVNDEDREKFIDASDGSEKDAKPVEDDDELATISGEDTTGRNKAERVYPTIERSIVDYYAELDNAEDQEMFYDYLIANMKLYFDKWDNESAKSIEEPESETYNQATSSQESASI
;
A
#
# COMPACT_ATOMS: atom_id res chain seq x y z
N MET A 1 2.41 23.73 -2.77
CA MET A 1 0.94 23.85 -3.07
C MET A 1 0.73 23.34 -4.50
N ASN A 2 -0.07 22.31 -4.74
CA ASN A 2 -0.57 21.99 -6.10
C ASN A 2 -1.92 21.27 -6.00
N LYS A 3 -2.96 22.05 -5.68
CA LYS A 3 -4.35 21.60 -5.51
C LYS A 3 -5.29 22.31 -6.51
N ASN A 4 -4.79 22.59 -7.72
CA ASN A 4 -5.58 23.18 -8.81
C ASN A 4 -5.95 22.13 -9.86
N ILE A 5 -6.36 20.94 -9.41
CA ILE A 5 -7.23 20.10 -10.24
C ILE A 5 -8.61 20.76 -10.13
N LEU A 6 -9.20 21.13 -11.28
CA LEU A 6 -10.55 21.68 -11.38
C LEU A 6 -11.49 20.90 -10.46
N GLN A 7 -11.91 21.51 -9.34
CA GLN A 7 -12.94 20.90 -8.49
C GLN A 7 -14.21 20.80 -9.35
N GLU A 8 -14.74 19.59 -9.47
CA GLU A 8 -15.84 19.18 -10.38
C GLU A 8 -17.13 20.02 -10.20
N GLY A 9 -17.22 20.87 -9.17
CA GLY A 9 -18.37 21.72 -8.88
C GLY A 9 -18.21 23.23 -9.13
N ALA A 10 -17.07 23.72 -9.61
CA ALA A 10 -16.81 25.16 -9.78
C ALA A 10 -17.28 26.00 -8.57
N VAL A 11 -18.17 26.98 -8.75
CA VAL A 11 -18.75 27.80 -7.67
C VAL A 11 -19.87 27.07 -6.90
N ALA A 12 -20.55 26.10 -7.52
CA ALA A 12 -21.67 25.34 -6.93
C ALA A 12 -21.24 24.37 -5.82
N GLY A 13 -19.97 23.98 -5.76
CA GLY A 13 -19.47 23.02 -4.77
C GLY A 13 -19.90 21.57 -5.05
N HIS A 14 -19.70 20.68 -4.07
CA HIS A 14 -20.03 19.25 -4.21
C HIS A 14 -21.50 19.01 -3.81
N MET A 15 -22.29 18.45 -4.74
CA MET A 15 -23.68 18.05 -4.45
C MET A 15 -23.72 16.81 -3.55
N ASN A 16 -24.54 16.84 -2.50
CA ASN A 16 -24.57 15.81 -1.46
C ASN A 16 -25.05 14.45 -1.99
N HIS A 17 -24.28 13.40 -1.74
CA HIS A 17 -24.87 12.07 -1.63
C HIS A 17 -25.77 12.02 -0.39
N ILE A 18 -26.67 11.04 -0.35
CA ILE A 18 -27.63 10.91 0.75
C ILE A 18 -26.91 10.66 2.09
N TYR A 19 -25.75 10.01 2.05
CA TYR A 19 -24.90 9.75 3.21
C TYR A 19 -23.89 10.87 3.52
N ASP A 20 -23.84 11.94 2.73
CA ASP A 20 -22.97 13.10 2.99
C ASP A 20 -23.68 14.15 3.87
N ASN A 21 -25.01 14.13 3.91
CA ASN A 21 -25.75 15.05 4.75
C ASN A 21 -25.69 14.59 6.22
N GLY A 22 -24.79 15.17 7.00
CA GLY A 22 -24.65 14.87 8.42
C GLY A 22 -25.92 15.11 9.24
N GLU A 23 -26.81 16.01 8.82
CA GLU A 23 -27.99 16.44 9.57
C GLU A 23 -29.19 15.50 9.41
N ILE A 24 -29.21 14.64 8.39
CA ILE A 24 -30.33 13.71 8.17
C ILE A 24 -30.35 12.62 9.25
N THR A 25 -31.54 12.35 9.79
CA THR A 25 -31.73 11.22 10.72
C THR A 25 -31.79 9.89 9.97
N PHE A 26 -31.42 8.79 10.62
CA PHE A 26 -31.56 7.44 10.02
C PHE A 26 -33.02 7.11 9.69
N GLY A 27 -33.98 7.61 10.47
CA GLY A 27 -35.41 7.49 10.17
C GLY A 27 -35.81 8.24 8.88
N GLU A 28 -35.35 9.48 8.70
CA GLU A 28 -35.58 10.25 7.47
C GLU A 28 -34.88 9.64 6.26
N LEU A 29 -33.66 9.12 6.44
CA LEU A 29 -32.94 8.40 5.39
C LEU A 29 -33.77 7.21 4.88
N LYS A 30 -34.29 6.36 5.78
CA LYS A 30 -35.16 5.23 5.40
C LYS A 30 -36.44 5.68 4.71
N GLN A 31 -37.05 6.78 5.19
CA GLN A 31 -38.24 7.36 4.55
C GLN A 31 -37.95 7.89 3.14
N LEU A 32 -36.77 8.46 2.92
CA LEU A 32 -36.31 8.89 1.60
C LEU A 32 -36.16 7.68 0.66
N LEU A 33 -35.54 6.59 1.10
CA LEU A 33 -35.42 5.37 0.30
C LEU A 33 -36.80 4.79 -0.06
N GLN A 34 -37.73 4.76 0.91
CA GLN A 34 -39.11 4.34 0.65
C GLN A 34 -39.81 5.28 -0.35
N ALA A 35 -39.63 6.60 -0.22
CA ALA A 35 -40.21 7.58 -1.14
C ALA A 35 -39.67 7.44 -2.57
N ALA A 36 -38.41 7.01 -2.72
CA ALA A 36 -37.81 6.68 -4.02
C ALA A 36 -38.52 5.50 -4.68
N VAL A 37 -38.69 4.39 -3.94
CA VAL A 37 -39.39 3.19 -4.42
C VAL A 37 -40.86 3.45 -4.71
N ASP A 38 -41.51 4.30 -3.92
CA ASP A 38 -42.92 4.69 -4.12
C ASP A 38 -43.13 5.60 -5.35
N GLY A 39 -42.06 6.02 -6.05
CA GLY A 39 -42.12 6.92 -7.20
C GLY A 39 -42.60 8.33 -6.85
N LYS A 40 -42.36 8.76 -5.60
CA LYS A 40 -42.67 10.10 -5.08
C LYS A 40 -41.58 11.12 -5.43
N LEU A 41 -40.36 10.65 -5.69
CA LEU A 41 -39.24 11.52 -6.08
C LEU A 41 -39.41 12.00 -7.53
N ARG A 42 -39.17 13.30 -7.72
CA ARG A 42 -39.08 13.94 -9.03
C ARG A 42 -37.77 14.71 -9.06
N GLY A 43 -37.12 14.67 -10.21
CA GLY A 43 -35.77 15.16 -10.33
C GLY A 43 -35.32 15.23 -11.78
N THR A 44 -34.05 15.54 -11.95
CA THR A 44 -33.40 15.69 -13.24
C THR A 44 -32.29 14.66 -13.38
N GLU A 45 -31.92 14.40 -14.62
CA GLU A 45 -30.73 13.60 -14.91
C GLU A 45 -29.49 14.29 -14.35
N LYS A 46 -28.60 13.54 -13.71
CA LYS A 46 -27.26 14.02 -13.46
C LYS A 46 -26.40 13.75 -14.68
N THR A 47 -25.77 14.79 -15.16
CA THR A 47 -24.82 14.79 -16.28
C THR A 47 -23.39 14.95 -15.77
N ASP A 48 -22.42 14.46 -16.55
CA ASP A 48 -20.98 14.41 -16.23
C ASP A 48 -20.13 15.34 -17.11
N GLY A 49 -20.71 16.49 -17.47
CA GLY A 49 -20.05 17.53 -18.23
C GLY A 49 -19.19 18.46 -17.36
N GLN A 50 -18.82 19.61 -17.95
CA GLN A 50 -17.94 20.59 -17.33
C GLN A 50 -18.74 21.80 -16.83
N ASN A 51 -18.85 21.93 -15.51
CA ASN A 51 -19.68 22.95 -14.88
C ASN A 51 -19.12 24.38 -15.06
N VAL A 52 -19.98 25.36 -15.37
CA VAL A 52 -19.67 26.80 -15.43
C VAL A 52 -20.93 27.61 -15.12
N PHE A 53 -20.77 28.78 -14.49
CA PHE A 53 -21.89 29.68 -14.23
C PHE A 53 -21.92 30.81 -15.24
N LEU A 54 -23.09 31.04 -15.85
CA LEU A 54 -23.27 32.01 -16.93
C LEU A 54 -24.24 33.12 -16.55
N SER A 55 -23.94 34.32 -17.04
CA SER A 55 -24.77 35.52 -16.98
C SER A 55 -24.62 36.30 -18.29
N PHE A 56 -25.34 37.41 -18.42
CA PHE A 56 -25.29 38.29 -19.59
C PHE A 56 -25.24 39.74 -19.14
N ASP A 57 -24.42 40.56 -19.79
CA ASP A 57 -24.36 42.01 -19.58
C ASP A 57 -25.10 42.71 -20.71
N ILE A 58 -26.28 43.25 -20.39
CA ILE A 58 -27.20 43.88 -21.35
C ILE A 58 -26.59 45.13 -21.99
N LYS A 59 -25.73 45.87 -21.25
CA LYS A 59 -25.13 47.12 -21.76
C LYS A 59 -24.08 46.85 -22.81
N THR A 60 -23.26 45.82 -22.60
CA THR A 60 -22.17 45.45 -23.51
C THR A 60 -22.59 44.40 -24.53
N GLN A 61 -23.78 43.78 -24.34
CA GLN A 61 -24.28 42.66 -25.12
C GLN A 61 -23.30 41.48 -25.14
N ARG A 62 -22.64 41.24 -24.01
CA ARG A 62 -21.64 40.17 -23.84
C ARG A 62 -22.06 39.17 -22.78
N ALA A 63 -21.80 37.89 -23.04
CA ALA A 63 -21.94 36.84 -22.03
C ALA A 63 -20.85 36.98 -20.96
N ARG A 64 -21.16 36.52 -19.75
CA ARG A 64 -20.25 36.54 -18.60
C ARG A 64 -20.18 35.17 -17.96
N ALA A 65 -18.98 34.68 -17.69
CA ALA A 65 -18.75 33.38 -17.08
C ALA A 65 -17.96 33.50 -15.75
N ILE A 66 -18.30 32.65 -14.78
CA ILE A 66 -17.56 32.51 -13.52
C ILE A 66 -17.26 31.04 -13.20
N ARG A 67 -16.08 30.79 -12.63
CA ARG A 67 -15.66 29.45 -12.14
C ARG A 67 -15.12 29.46 -10.71
N ASN A 68 -14.67 30.60 -10.21
CA ASN A 68 -14.07 30.73 -8.89
C ASN A 68 -14.47 32.07 -8.24
N LYS A 69 -14.12 32.24 -6.95
CA LYS A 69 -14.43 33.45 -6.18
C LYS A 69 -13.80 34.72 -6.76
N THR A 70 -12.65 34.62 -7.42
CA THR A 70 -11.98 35.76 -8.06
C THR A 70 -12.82 36.28 -9.23
N HIS A 71 -13.41 35.40 -10.03
CA HIS A 71 -14.25 35.80 -11.17
C HIS A 71 -15.57 36.42 -10.69
N ILE A 72 -16.11 35.97 -9.55
CA ILE A 72 -17.28 36.59 -8.91
C ILE A 72 -16.97 38.05 -8.53
N LYS A 73 -15.83 38.29 -7.89
CA LYS A 73 -15.39 39.64 -7.50
C LYS A 73 -15.11 40.54 -8.70
N ALA A 74 -14.64 39.96 -9.81
CA ALA A 74 -14.45 40.67 -11.07
C ALA A 74 -15.79 41.00 -11.79
N GLY A 75 -16.92 40.46 -11.32
CA GLY A 75 -18.22 40.66 -11.96
C GLY A 75 -18.43 39.81 -13.22
N GLY A 76 -17.67 38.71 -13.36
CA GLY A 76 -17.70 37.78 -14.49
C GLY A 76 -16.73 38.14 -15.61
N LEU A 77 -16.17 37.11 -16.26
CA LEU A 77 -15.28 37.26 -17.41
C LEU A 77 -16.09 37.16 -18.72
N ASN A 78 -15.78 37.99 -19.70
CA ASN A 78 -16.35 37.86 -21.06
C ASN A 78 -15.67 36.73 -21.86
N VAL A 79 -16.10 36.48 -23.10
CA VAL A 79 -15.58 35.39 -23.94
C VAL A 79 -14.07 35.49 -24.14
N GLU A 80 -13.57 36.68 -24.46
CA GLU A 80 -12.15 36.92 -24.73
C GLU A 80 -11.30 36.76 -23.46
N GLU A 81 -11.74 37.32 -22.33
CA GLU A 81 -11.08 37.18 -21.02
C GLU A 81 -11.10 35.73 -20.53
N PHE A 82 -12.17 34.99 -20.80
CA PHE A 82 -12.30 33.58 -20.43
C PHE A 82 -11.40 32.70 -21.30
N ASP A 83 -11.24 33.04 -22.59
CA ASP A 83 -10.31 32.39 -23.50
C ASP A 83 -8.85 32.58 -23.07
N ASP A 84 -8.48 33.81 -22.72
CA ASP A 84 -7.15 34.15 -22.19
C ASP A 84 -6.85 33.38 -20.89
N PHE A 85 -7.83 33.26 -20.00
CA PHE A 85 -7.69 32.49 -18.76
C PHE A 85 -7.36 31.01 -19.01
N PHE A 86 -7.90 30.41 -20.08
CA PHE A 86 -7.66 29.00 -20.43
C PHE A 86 -6.51 28.80 -21.43
N SER A 87 -5.87 29.87 -21.91
CA SER A 87 -4.82 29.81 -22.94
C SER A 87 -3.65 28.90 -22.57
N ALA A 88 -3.21 28.93 -21.31
CA ALA A 88 -2.12 28.11 -20.77
C ALA A 88 -2.54 26.69 -20.31
N HIS A 89 -3.82 26.31 -20.48
CA HIS A 89 -4.30 25.01 -20.00
C HIS A 89 -3.74 23.86 -20.88
N PRO A 90 -3.27 22.73 -20.30
CA PRO A 90 -2.67 21.64 -21.07
C PRO A 90 -3.65 20.98 -22.04
N ASN A 91 -4.93 20.92 -21.68
CA ASN A 91 -6.00 20.44 -22.56
C ASN A 91 -6.64 21.63 -23.29
N GLN A 92 -6.24 21.87 -24.55
CA GLN A 92 -6.80 22.94 -25.38
C GLN A 92 -8.22 22.66 -25.87
N ALA A 93 -8.66 21.39 -25.94
CA ALA A 93 -10.04 21.06 -26.29
C ALA A 93 -11.02 21.60 -25.24
N LEU A 94 -10.63 21.54 -23.96
CA LEU A 94 -11.41 22.13 -22.85
C LEU A 94 -11.62 23.64 -23.00
N ARG A 95 -10.55 24.35 -23.37
CA ARG A 95 -10.60 25.80 -23.64
C ARG A 95 -11.65 26.10 -24.71
N TYR A 96 -11.55 25.44 -25.87
CA TYR A 96 -12.47 25.68 -26.99
C TYR A 96 -13.91 25.26 -26.67
N SER A 97 -14.13 24.16 -25.94
CA SER A 97 -15.47 23.77 -25.48
C SER A 97 -16.17 24.89 -24.72
N PHE A 98 -15.48 25.55 -23.79
CA PHE A 98 -16.09 26.65 -23.04
C PHE A 98 -16.34 27.90 -23.88
N VAL A 99 -15.37 28.26 -24.73
CA VAL A 99 -15.45 29.45 -25.57
C VAL A 99 -16.60 29.32 -26.58
N GLU A 100 -16.70 28.18 -27.26
CA GLU A 100 -17.80 27.88 -28.20
C GLU A 100 -19.16 27.85 -27.49
N ALA A 101 -19.24 27.24 -26.30
CA ALA A 101 -20.47 27.22 -25.53
C ALA A 101 -20.90 28.63 -25.08
N LEU A 102 -19.96 29.44 -24.61
CA LEU A 102 -20.21 30.82 -24.17
C LEU A 102 -20.61 31.74 -25.33
N GLN A 103 -19.96 31.58 -26.49
CA GLN A 103 -20.31 32.31 -27.70
C GLN A 103 -21.72 31.94 -28.18
N THR A 104 -22.05 30.65 -28.17
CA THR A 104 -23.40 30.18 -28.55
C THR A 104 -24.47 30.70 -27.59
N PHE A 105 -24.17 30.75 -26.29
CA PHE A 105 -25.02 31.38 -25.29
C PHE A 105 -25.20 32.88 -25.56
N GLU A 106 -24.11 33.61 -25.80
CA GLU A 106 -24.14 35.03 -26.15
C GLU A 106 -25.06 35.30 -27.36
N ASP A 107 -24.89 34.54 -28.43
CA ASP A 107 -25.63 34.72 -29.68
C ASP A 107 -27.11 34.34 -29.53
N THR A 108 -27.43 33.35 -28.71
CA THR A 108 -28.82 32.94 -28.44
C THR A 108 -29.56 33.97 -27.60
N ILE A 109 -28.89 34.56 -26.60
CA ILE A 109 -29.47 35.59 -25.72
C ILE A 109 -29.61 36.93 -26.46
N LYS A 110 -28.68 37.29 -27.35
CA LYS A 110 -28.78 38.48 -28.23
C LYS A 110 -30.03 38.49 -29.12
N GLN A 111 -30.62 37.32 -29.40
CA GLN A 111 -31.88 37.23 -30.16
C GLN A 111 -33.12 37.56 -29.32
N LEU A 112 -33.01 37.63 -28.00
CA LEU A 112 -34.10 38.03 -27.10
C LEU A 112 -34.18 39.56 -27.05
N ASP A 113 -35.39 40.09 -26.82
CA ASP A 113 -35.58 41.53 -26.60
C ASP A 113 -34.96 41.98 -25.26
N GLU A 114 -34.55 43.25 -25.18
CA GLU A 114 -33.88 43.81 -24.00
C GLU A 114 -34.73 43.70 -22.72
N ASP A 115 -36.07 43.80 -22.81
CA ASP A 115 -36.96 43.66 -21.65
C ASP A 115 -36.93 42.23 -21.09
N THR A 116 -36.90 41.23 -21.97
CA THR A 116 -36.74 39.81 -21.59
C THR A 116 -35.36 39.54 -21.03
N GLN A 117 -34.29 40.08 -21.65
CA GLN A 117 -32.93 39.99 -21.12
C GLN A 117 -32.85 40.58 -19.71
N PHE A 118 -33.47 41.75 -19.47
CA PHE A 118 -33.52 42.39 -18.16
C PHE A 118 -34.26 41.58 -17.11
N LYS A 119 -35.38 40.92 -17.47
CA LYS A 119 -36.11 40.05 -16.54
C LYS A 119 -35.30 38.80 -16.14
N ILE A 120 -34.42 38.32 -17.03
CA ILE A 120 -33.59 37.14 -16.77
C ILE A 120 -32.35 37.50 -15.96
N PHE A 121 -31.56 38.48 -16.41
CA PHE A 121 -30.22 38.74 -15.86
C PHE A 121 -30.17 39.93 -14.90
N GLY A 122 -31.20 40.78 -14.87
CA GLY A 122 -31.18 42.03 -14.13
C GLY A 122 -30.14 43.01 -14.66
N ASN A 123 -29.72 43.94 -13.81
CA ASN A 123 -28.57 44.79 -14.10
C ASN A 123 -27.26 44.03 -13.87
N LYS A 124 -26.16 44.55 -14.41
CA LYS A 124 -24.83 43.97 -14.22
C LYS A 124 -24.49 43.79 -12.74
N GLU A 125 -24.87 44.77 -11.93
CA GLU A 125 -24.64 44.86 -10.48
C GLU A 125 -25.48 43.86 -9.67
N ASP A 126 -26.56 43.30 -10.25
CA ASP A 126 -27.35 42.27 -9.59
C ASP A 126 -26.61 40.93 -9.54
N ASN A 127 -25.60 40.69 -10.39
CA ASN A 127 -24.77 39.47 -10.38
C ASN A 127 -25.58 38.16 -10.28
N ILE A 128 -26.62 38.04 -11.10
CA ILE A 128 -27.41 36.82 -11.24
C ILE A 128 -26.69 35.88 -12.20
N TYR A 129 -26.36 34.68 -11.74
CA TYR A 129 -25.71 33.65 -12.55
C TYR A 129 -26.48 32.35 -12.51
N PHE A 130 -26.55 31.70 -13.67
CA PHE A 130 -27.18 30.40 -13.83
C PHE A 130 -26.11 29.31 -13.87
N ASN A 131 -26.28 28.30 -13.01
CA ASN A 131 -25.53 27.06 -13.05
C ASN A 131 -25.75 26.32 -14.39
N THR A 132 -24.67 26.09 -15.14
CA THR A 132 -24.70 25.40 -16.43
C THR A 132 -23.59 24.35 -16.53
N GLU A 133 -23.72 23.46 -17.50
CA GLU A 133 -22.78 22.40 -17.76
C GLU A 133 -22.52 22.23 -19.25
N VAL A 134 -21.24 22.14 -19.61
CA VAL A 134 -20.79 22.02 -21.00
C VAL A 134 -20.50 20.54 -21.29
N MET A 135 -21.26 19.96 -22.21
CA MET A 135 -21.08 18.60 -22.71
C MET A 135 -20.60 18.67 -24.15
N ASN A 136 -19.38 18.19 -24.43
CA ASN A 136 -18.80 18.20 -25.78
C ASN A 136 -18.27 16.80 -26.13
N PRO A 137 -19.00 16.01 -26.95
CA PRO A 137 -18.53 14.72 -27.44
C PRO A 137 -17.52 14.82 -28.60
N GLY A 138 -17.21 16.03 -29.08
CA GLY A 138 -16.39 16.27 -30.26
C GLY A 138 -17.21 16.40 -31.53
N THR A 139 -16.54 16.60 -32.66
CA THR A 139 -17.18 16.73 -33.98
C THR A 139 -16.86 15.50 -34.84
N PRO A 140 -17.87 14.73 -35.30
CA PRO A 140 -17.66 13.46 -36.01
C PRO A 140 -16.76 13.54 -37.26
N ASP A 141 -16.79 14.67 -37.97
CA ASP A 141 -16.04 14.91 -39.22
C ASP A 141 -14.93 15.97 -39.05
N GLY A 142 -14.50 16.24 -37.82
CA GLY A 142 -13.47 17.24 -37.55
C GLY A 142 -12.07 16.79 -38.02
N GLU A 143 -11.19 17.75 -38.33
CA GLU A 143 -9.82 17.45 -38.73
C GLU A 143 -9.04 16.78 -37.60
N GLU A 144 -8.34 15.68 -37.90
CA GLU A 144 -7.53 14.94 -36.94
C GLU A 144 -6.40 15.84 -36.42
N GLY A 145 -6.39 16.07 -35.10
CA GLY A 145 -5.43 16.95 -34.43
C GLY A 145 -5.92 18.39 -34.19
N ASP A 146 -7.08 18.79 -34.71
CA ASP A 146 -7.70 20.09 -34.33
C ASP A 146 -8.30 19.99 -32.91
N PRO A 147 -7.83 20.81 -31.94
CA PRO A 147 -8.40 20.82 -30.59
C PRO A 147 -9.89 21.18 -30.53
N ARG A 148 -10.45 21.86 -31.54
CA ARG A 148 -11.89 22.21 -31.60
C ARG A 148 -12.79 21.04 -32.00
N ALA A 149 -12.22 20.12 -32.78
CA ALA A 149 -12.87 18.88 -33.17
C ALA A 149 -12.84 17.83 -32.05
N ALA A 150 -11.82 17.90 -31.17
CA ALA A 150 -11.65 16.98 -30.06
C ALA A 150 -12.77 17.13 -29.01
N GLY A 151 -13.30 15.99 -28.55
CA GLY A 151 -14.27 15.94 -27.47
C GLY A 151 -13.62 16.17 -26.10
N THR A 152 -14.40 16.71 -25.17
CA THR A 152 -14.04 16.82 -23.75
C THR A 152 -14.92 15.93 -22.89
N GLN A 153 -15.33 14.80 -23.48
CA GLN A 153 -16.16 13.80 -22.86
C GLN A 153 -15.48 13.27 -21.60
N ASN A 154 -16.20 13.28 -20.49
CA ASN A 154 -15.84 12.46 -19.34
C ASN A 154 -16.31 11.03 -19.61
N VAL A 155 -17.05 10.38 -18.72
CA VAL A 155 -17.40 8.96 -18.88
C VAL A 155 -18.52 8.77 -19.90
N ILE A 156 -19.62 9.54 -19.83
CA ILE A 156 -20.81 9.30 -20.65
C ILE A 156 -20.64 9.82 -22.09
N PRO A 157 -20.87 8.98 -23.13
CA PRO A 157 -20.80 9.39 -24.53
C PRO A 157 -22.10 10.03 -24.99
N TYR A 158 -22.23 11.34 -24.76
CA TYR A 158 -23.35 12.13 -25.29
C TYR A 158 -23.32 12.23 -26.81
N ASP A 159 -24.49 12.36 -27.45
CA ASP A 159 -24.56 12.36 -28.92
C ASP A 159 -24.21 13.71 -29.56
N LYS A 160 -24.42 14.82 -28.84
CA LYS A 160 -24.24 16.17 -29.38
C LYS A 160 -23.65 17.17 -28.38
N LYS A 161 -23.03 18.22 -28.90
CA LYS A 161 -22.56 19.38 -28.12
C LYS A 161 -23.76 20.05 -27.45
N THR A 162 -23.77 20.13 -26.12
CA THR A 162 -24.88 20.68 -25.35
C THR A 162 -24.35 21.61 -24.24
N LEU A 163 -24.87 22.84 -24.19
CA LEU A 163 -24.79 23.71 -23.03
C LEU A 163 -26.09 23.56 -22.24
N LEU A 164 -25.98 22.89 -21.11
CA LEU A 164 -27.10 22.48 -20.31
C LEU A 164 -27.28 23.43 -19.14
N ILE A 165 -28.43 24.07 -19.05
CA ILE A 165 -28.78 24.91 -17.91
C ILE A 165 -29.53 24.04 -16.91
N HIS A 166 -28.95 23.88 -15.72
CA HIS A 166 -29.60 23.11 -14.65
C HIS A 166 -30.86 23.83 -14.18
N GLU A 167 -31.73 23.14 -13.46
CA GLU A 167 -32.90 23.75 -12.84
C GLU A 167 -32.58 24.38 -11.47
N VAL A 168 -31.49 23.91 -10.84
CA VAL A 168 -31.11 24.24 -9.47
C VAL A 168 -29.65 24.66 -9.40
N GLY A 169 -29.29 25.32 -8.30
CA GLY A 169 -27.93 25.81 -8.06
C GLY A 169 -27.65 27.17 -8.67
N HIS A 170 -28.64 27.86 -9.24
CA HIS A 170 -28.52 29.27 -9.62
C HIS A 170 -28.37 30.15 -8.39
N ALA A 171 -27.63 31.25 -8.51
CA ALA A 171 -27.38 32.13 -7.39
C ALA A 171 -27.19 33.57 -7.82
N MET A 172 -27.54 34.46 -6.90
CA MET A 172 -27.16 35.87 -6.94
C MET A 172 -25.93 36.03 -6.04
N PHE A 173 -24.84 36.60 -6.56
CA PHE A 173 -23.58 36.69 -5.82
C PHE A 173 -23.25 38.12 -5.39
N ASN A 174 -22.80 38.25 -4.13
CA ASN A 174 -22.29 39.52 -3.63
C ASN A 174 -20.86 39.77 -4.17
N PRO A 175 -20.62 40.90 -4.85
CA PRO A 175 -19.32 41.19 -5.48
C PRO A 175 -18.17 41.39 -4.50
N ASP A 176 -18.43 41.83 -3.26
CA ASP A 176 -17.37 42.07 -2.27
C ASP A 176 -16.97 40.78 -1.56
N THR A 177 -17.96 39.98 -1.17
CA THR A 177 -17.75 38.78 -0.34
C THR A 177 -17.58 37.51 -1.18
N ALA A 178 -18.01 37.52 -2.44
CA ALA A 178 -18.12 36.35 -3.31
C ALA A 178 -18.99 35.21 -2.73
N LEU A 179 -19.99 35.57 -1.92
CA LEU A 179 -20.96 34.64 -1.34
C LEU A 179 -22.31 34.76 -2.06
N ALA A 180 -23.03 33.64 -2.12
CA ALA A 180 -24.40 33.61 -2.62
C ALA A 180 -25.35 34.30 -1.64
N HIS A 181 -26.41 34.92 -2.15
CA HIS A 181 -27.51 35.43 -1.35
C HIS A 181 -28.48 34.30 -1.00
N ASP A 182 -28.51 33.92 0.28
CA ASP A 182 -29.34 32.82 0.80
C ASP A 182 -30.68 33.30 1.38
N ASP A 183 -31.02 34.59 1.26
CA ASP A 183 -32.28 35.10 1.79
C ASP A 183 -33.48 34.68 0.92
N PRO A 184 -34.68 34.46 1.51
CA PRO A 184 -35.84 33.97 0.77
C PRO A 184 -36.29 34.85 -0.40
N GLU A 185 -36.00 36.15 -0.36
CA GLU A 185 -36.38 37.09 -1.42
C GLU A 185 -35.45 36.93 -2.63
N SER A 186 -34.14 36.85 -2.40
CA SER A 186 -33.14 36.56 -3.43
C SER A 186 -33.36 35.20 -4.09
N LEU A 187 -33.60 34.14 -3.30
CA LEU A 187 -33.91 32.80 -3.83
C LEU A 187 -35.16 32.80 -4.71
N LYS A 188 -36.20 33.53 -4.28
CA LYS A 188 -37.43 33.69 -5.07
C LYS A 188 -37.18 34.48 -6.35
N ARG A 189 -36.36 35.54 -6.30
CA ARG A 189 -35.97 36.33 -7.47
C ARG A 189 -35.25 35.48 -8.50
N VAL A 190 -34.23 34.73 -8.08
CA VAL A 190 -33.45 33.84 -8.95
C VAL A 190 -34.35 32.77 -9.59
N SER A 191 -35.27 32.17 -8.81
CA SER A 191 -36.24 31.20 -9.34
C SER A 191 -37.13 31.81 -10.44
N VAL A 192 -37.62 33.04 -10.24
CA VAL A 192 -38.42 33.76 -11.26
C VAL A 192 -37.57 34.03 -12.51
N CYS A 193 -36.34 34.50 -12.35
CA CYS A 193 -35.41 34.74 -13.45
C CYS A 193 -35.15 33.48 -14.27
N TYR A 194 -34.95 32.33 -13.61
CA TYR A 194 -34.79 31.03 -14.27
C TYR A 194 -36.06 30.64 -15.04
N SER A 195 -37.24 30.78 -14.45
CA SER A 195 -38.50 30.47 -15.18
C SER A 195 -38.67 31.31 -16.44
N VAL A 196 -38.23 32.57 -16.45
CA VAL A 196 -38.27 33.40 -17.67
C VAL A 196 -37.24 32.92 -18.69
N LEU A 197 -36.03 32.57 -18.24
CA LEU A 197 -34.97 32.02 -19.10
C LEU A 197 -35.41 30.71 -19.76
N GLU A 198 -35.90 29.76 -18.97
CA GLU A 198 -36.39 28.46 -19.42
C GLU A 198 -37.47 28.63 -20.50
N ASN A 199 -38.48 29.45 -20.26
CA ASN A 199 -39.54 29.73 -21.23
C ASN A 199 -39.01 30.39 -22.52
N SER A 200 -37.94 31.18 -22.43
CA SER A 200 -37.33 31.87 -23.57
C SER A 200 -36.44 30.95 -24.43
N LEU A 201 -36.03 29.81 -23.88
CA LEU A 201 -35.19 28.81 -24.56
C LEU A 201 -36.00 27.69 -25.23
N ILE A 202 -37.30 27.58 -24.94
CA ILE A 202 -38.18 26.57 -25.55
C ILE A 202 -38.13 26.67 -27.08
N GLY A 203 -37.74 25.58 -27.74
CA GLY A 203 -37.67 25.48 -29.20
C GLY A 203 -36.43 26.13 -29.84
N LYS A 204 -35.45 26.56 -29.03
CA LYS A 204 -34.15 27.08 -29.50
C LYS A 204 -33.02 26.03 -29.53
N SER A 205 -33.31 24.77 -29.27
CA SER A 205 -32.35 23.66 -29.37
C SER A 205 -32.00 23.36 -30.83
N THR A 206 -30.80 22.84 -31.06
CA THR A 206 -30.33 22.42 -32.39
C THR A 206 -29.90 20.95 -32.39
N GLU A 207 -29.97 20.30 -33.55
CA GLU A 207 -29.47 18.95 -33.81
C GLU A 207 -28.15 18.95 -34.61
N GLU A 208 -27.60 20.13 -34.92
CA GLU A 208 -26.33 20.26 -35.62
C GLU A 208 -25.16 19.89 -34.71
N ALA A 209 -24.42 18.82 -35.05
CA ALA A 209 -23.33 18.30 -34.21
C ALA A 209 -22.13 19.26 -34.03
N SER A 210 -21.94 20.21 -34.96
CA SER A 210 -20.85 21.18 -34.91
C SER A 210 -21.11 22.37 -33.98
N VAL A 211 -22.36 22.61 -33.57
CA VAL A 211 -22.79 23.78 -32.78
C VAL A 211 -23.35 23.32 -31.44
N PHE A 212 -23.13 24.10 -30.38
CA PHE A 212 -23.72 23.81 -29.07
C PHE A 212 -25.24 24.00 -29.09
N SER A 213 -25.99 22.98 -28.69
CA SER A 213 -27.41 23.12 -28.35
C SER A 213 -27.57 23.69 -26.95
N ILE A 214 -28.44 24.69 -26.77
CA ILE A 214 -28.76 25.22 -25.43
C ILE A 214 -30.04 24.57 -24.95
N GLU A 215 -29.96 23.82 -23.84
CA GLU A 215 -31.06 22.99 -23.35
C GLU A 215 -31.25 23.14 -21.84
N THR A 216 -32.47 22.86 -21.37
CA THR A 216 -32.81 22.72 -19.95
C THR A 216 -33.28 21.29 -19.66
N HIS A 217 -33.07 20.82 -18.43
CA HIS A 217 -33.48 19.47 -18.06
C HIS A 217 -34.99 19.37 -17.79
N PRO A 218 -35.71 18.41 -18.40
CA PRO A 218 -37.07 18.12 -17.99
C PRO A 218 -37.08 17.37 -16.64
N ARG A 219 -37.90 17.85 -15.68
CA ARG A 219 -38.20 17.06 -14.48
C ARG A 219 -38.90 15.76 -14.85
N ARG A 220 -38.30 14.64 -14.48
CA ARG A 220 -38.85 13.30 -14.70
C ARG A 220 -38.86 12.48 -13.42
N LYS A 221 -39.59 11.36 -13.48
CA LYS A 221 -39.57 10.33 -12.45
C LYS A 221 -38.48 9.31 -12.78
N LEU A 222 -38.06 8.57 -11.77
CA LEU A 222 -37.24 7.37 -11.93
C LEU A 222 -37.99 6.31 -12.74
N ASP A 223 -37.24 5.43 -13.40
CA ASP A 223 -37.82 4.39 -14.26
C ASP A 223 -38.56 3.33 -13.43
N PRO A 224 -39.75 2.86 -13.87
CA PRO A 224 -40.46 1.77 -13.19
C PRO A 224 -39.64 0.51 -12.95
N ALA A 225 -38.77 0.12 -13.88
CA ALA A 225 -37.91 -1.05 -13.72
C ALA A 225 -36.92 -0.87 -12.56
N GLY A 226 -36.31 0.32 -12.47
CA GLY A 226 -35.44 0.69 -11.35
C GLY A 226 -36.18 0.71 -10.01
N MET A 227 -37.40 1.26 -9.97
CA MET A 227 -38.23 1.26 -8.75
C MET A 227 -38.59 -0.17 -8.29
N GLU A 228 -38.93 -1.07 -9.21
CA GLU A 228 -39.24 -2.47 -8.90
C GLU A 228 -38.00 -3.21 -8.36
N ARG A 229 -36.84 -3.03 -9.01
CA ARG A 229 -35.59 -3.64 -8.53
C ARG A 229 -35.20 -3.07 -7.16
N ALA A 230 -35.30 -1.76 -6.98
CA ALA A 230 -35.03 -1.10 -5.71
C ALA A 230 -35.96 -1.58 -4.58
N ALA A 231 -37.24 -1.83 -4.89
CA ALA A 231 -38.19 -2.42 -3.92
C ALA A 231 -37.73 -3.79 -3.41
N SER A 232 -37.12 -4.61 -4.27
CA SER A 232 -36.63 -5.94 -3.90
C SER A 232 -35.41 -5.91 -2.97
N VAL A 233 -34.55 -4.88 -3.09
CA VAL A 233 -33.34 -4.72 -2.27
C VAL A 233 -33.55 -3.79 -1.07
N LEU A 234 -34.65 -3.04 -1.02
CA LEU A 234 -34.93 -2.07 0.06
C LEU A 234 -34.91 -2.70 1.45
N GLY A 235 -35.51 -3.89 1.61
CA GLY A 235 -35.51 -4.62 2.89
C GLY A 235 -34.09 -4.93 3.39
N PRO A 236 -33.28 -5.65 2.60
CA PRO A 236 -31.86 -5.89 2.89
C PRO A 236 -31.06 -4.60 3.14
N THR A 237 -31.29 -3.53 2.37
CA THR A 237 -30.63 -2.23 2.56
C THR A 237 -30.97 -1.62 3.92
N ILE A 238 -32.25 -1.61 4.31
CA ILE A 238 -32.67 -1.10 5.62
C ILE A 238 -32.05 -1.93 6.75
N GLU A 239 -32.03 -3.26 6.62
CA GLU A 239 -31.39 -4.15 7.60
C GLU A 239 -29.88 -3.89 7.71
N ALA A 240 -29.20 -3.66 6.59
CA ALA A 240 -27.78 -3.31 6.57
C ALA A 240 -27.51 -1.94 7.25
N ILE A 241 -28.39 -0.96 7.04
CA ILE A 241 -28.31 0.33 7.75
C ILE A 241 -28.54 0.11 9.26
N ASP A 242 -29.55 -0.68 9.63
CA ASP A 242 -29.87 -0.98 11.04
C ASP A 242 -28.74 -1.68 11.77
N ASN A 243 -28.05 -2.60 11.11
CA ASN A 243 -26.88 -3.26 11.68
C ASN A 243 -25.74 -2.26 11.93
N VAL A 244 -25.41 -1.42 10.94
CA VAL A 244 -24.38 -0.37 11.11
C VAL A 244 -24.73 0.59 12.24
N VAL A 245 -26.00 1.00 12.35
CA VAL A 245 -26.48 1.92 13.39
C VAL A 245 -26.46 1.25 14.77
N SER A 246 -26.88 -0.01 14.85
CA SER A 246 -26.96 -0.78 16.10
C SER A 246 -25.59 -1.15 16.66
N ASP A 247 -24.59 -1.39 15.80
CA ASP A 247 -23.21 -1.70 16.20
C ASP A 247 -22.59 -0.57 17.05
N PHE A 248 -23.03 0.67 16.83
CA PHE A 248 -22.62 1.85 17.60
C PHE A 248 -23.63 2.29 18.67
N GLY A 249 -24.70 1.50 18.90
CA GLY A 249 -25.73 1.79 19.90
C GLY A 249 -26.64 2.99 19.56
N LEU A 250 -26.73 3.34 18.27
CA LEU A 250 -27.58 4.43 17.77
C LEU A 250 -28.97 3.90 17.37
N ASN A 251 -29.89 4.80 17.05
CA ASN A 251 -31.24 4.47 16.56
C ASN A 251 -31.75 5.48 15.51
N ASP A 252 -33.00 5.32 15.07
CA ASP A 252 -33.60 6.11 13.99
C ASP A 252 -33.71 7.63 14.25
N ILE A 253 -33.62 8.06 15.51
CA ILE A 253 -33.65 9.48 15.91
C ILE A 253 -32.27 10.12 15.72
N ASN A 254 -31.21 9.31 15.70
CA ASN A 254 -29.84 9.78 15.53
C ASN A 254 -29.55 10.17 14.08
N THR A 255 -28.61 11.09 13.94
CA THR A 255 -28.15 11.62 12.66
C THR A 255 -26.94 10.85 12.13
N ILE A 256 -26.63 10.98 10.83
CA ILE A 256 -25.38 10.45 10.26
C ILE A 256 -24.16 11.08 10.95
N GLN A 257 -24.28 12.34 11.34
CA GLN A 257 -23.27 13.02 12.13
C GLN A 257 -23.03 12.35 13.49
N ASP A 258 -24.06 11.86 14.17
CA ASP A 258 -23.92 11.11 15.43
C ASP A 258 -23.13 9.81 15.24
N LEU A 259 -23.30 9.13 14.11
CA LEU A 259 -22.52 7.93 13.77
C LEU A 259 -21.03 8.22 13.66
N VAL A 260 -20.67 9.33 13.01
CA VAL A 260 -19.28 9.77 12.88
C VAL A 260 -18.72 10.19 14.25
N MET A 261 -19.52 10.87 15.06
CA MET A 261 -19.17 11.26 16.43
C MET A 261 -18.79 10.10 17.33
N VAL A 262 -19.63 9.05 17.34
CA VAL A 262 -19.40 7.87 18.20
C VAL A 262 -18.14 7.12 17.79
N GLN A 263 -17.82 7.09 16.49
CA GLN A 263 -16.60 6.45 15.98
C GLN A 263 -15.32 7.23 16.31
N ILE A 264 -15.36 8.55 16.21
CA ILE A 264 -14.18 9.40 16.42
C ILE A 264 -13.86 9.58 17.89
N LYS A 265 -14.88 9.68 18.75
CA LYS A 265 -14.71 9.94 20.18
C LYS A 265 -13.65 9.04 20.85
N PRO A 266 -13.67 7.70 20.74
CA PRO A 266 -12.64 6.85 21.36
C PRO A 266 -11.24 7.09 20.80
N LEU A 267 -11.11 7.44 19.51
CA LEU A 267 -9.82 7.76 18.90
C LEU A 267 -9.23 9.05 19.49
N ILE A 268 -10.09 10.04 19.75
CA ILE A 268 -9.66 11.30 20.35
C ILE A 268 -9.41 11.17 21.84
N ASP A 269 -10.23 10.40 22.55
CA ASP A 269 -10.04 10.13 23.97
C ASP A 269 -8.69 9.41 24.24
N ASN A 270 -8.20 8.62 23.28
CA ASN A 270 -6.88 7.98 23.35
C ASN A 270 -5.69 8.96 23.34
N PHE A 271 -5.84 10.19 22.84
CA PHE A 271 -4.79 11.21 22.94
C PHE A 271 -4.59 11.72 24.37
N GLY A 272 -5.48 11.38 25.32
CA GLY A 272 -5.33 11.74 26.72
C GLY A 272 -5.45 13.24 27.01
N MET A 273 -6.06 14.03 26.11
CA MET A 273 -6.34 15.44 26.36
C MET A 273 -7.54 15.60 27.32
N THR A 274 -7.75 16.82 27.82
CA THR A 274 -8.92 17.12 28.67
C THR A 274 -10.22 16.99 27.89
N ASP A 275 -11.32 16.66 28.56
CA ASP A 275 -12.66 16.53 27.95
C ASP A 275 -13.07 17.76 27.12
N ASP A 276 -12.70 18.95 27.57
CA ASP A 276 -13.01 20.20 26.86
C ASP A 276 -12.17 20.35 25.58
N ARG A 277 -10.89 19.91 25.59
CA ARG A 277 -10.05 19.85 24.39
C ARG A 277 -10.54 18.78 23.42
N ASN A 278 -10.96 17.61 23.91
CA ASN A 278 -11.53 16.56 23.07
C ASN A 278 -12.80 17.05 22.36
N LYS A 279 -13.72 17.70 23.09
CA LYS A 279 -14.92 18.31 22.49
C LYS A 279 -14.57 19.37 21.45
N ALA A 280 -13.60 20.24 21.73
CA ALA A 280 -13.18 21.27 20.79
C ALA A 280 -12.51 20.67 19.54
N PHE A 281 -11.73 19.59 19.70
CA PHE A 281 -11.12 18.89 18.57
C PHE A 281 -12.16 18.21 17.69
N ILE A 282 -13.13 17.54 18.30
CA ILE A 282 -14.26 16.93 17.59
C ILE A 282 -15.01 17.98 16.76
N LEU A 283 -15.40 19.10 17.37
CA LEU A 283 -16.09 20.19 16.68
C LEU A 283 -15.27 20.73 15.49
N ARG A 284 -13.95 20.85 15.67
CA ARG A 284 -13.02 21.24 14.60
C ARG A 284 -13.03 20.23 13.44
N LEU A 285 -12.91 18.93 13.72
CA LEU A 285 -12.89 17.89 12.68
C LEU A 285 -14.20 17.83 11.89
N MET A 286 -15.32 18.12 12.55
CA MET A 286 -16.64 18.16 11.92
C MET A 286 -16.93 19.49 11.21
N GLY A 287 -16.07 20.50 11.37
CA GLY A 287 -16.33 21.84 10.85
C GLY A 287 -17.55 22.50 11.49
N LEU A 288 -17.81 22.26 12.78
CA LEU A 288 -18.92 22.84 13.53
C LEU A 288 -18.42 23.85 14.57
N CYS A 289 -19.12 24.97 14.66
CA CYS A 289 -18.80 26.07 15.54
C CYS A 289 -20.05 26.46 16.35
N LYS A 290 -19.85 27.00 17.56
CA LYS A 290 -20.96 27.49 18.37
C LYS A 290 -21.56 28.75 17.75
N SER A 291 -22.89 28.81 17.68
CA SER A 291 -23.59 29.99 17.19
C SER A 291 -23.42 31.17 18.16
N LEU A 292 -23.16 32.36 17.60
CA LEU A 292 -23.12 33.61 18.37
C LEU A 292 -24.51 34.03 18.86
N LYS A 293 -25.59 33.52 18.24
CA LYS A 293 -26.97 33.81 18.64
C LYS A 293 -27.43 32.90 19.79
N ASP A 294 -27.02 31.64 19.77
CA ASP A 294 -27.32 30.66 20.82
C ASP A 294 -26.13 29.71 20.99
N PRO A 295 -25.37 29.80 22.10
CA PRO A 295 -24.21 28.96 22.35
C PRO A 295 -24.48 27.45 22.42
N ASN A 296 -25.75 27.04 22.60
CA ASN A 296 -26.15 25.63 22.62
C ASN A 296 -26.40 25.05 21.22
N ILE A 297 -26.48 25.90 20.20
CA ILE A 297 -26.69 25.49 18.81
C ILE A 297 -25.33 25.46 18.10
N LEU A 298 -25.00 24.29 17.55
CA LEU A 298 -23.87 24.13 16.66
C LEU A 298 -24.30 24.47 15.23
N ILE A 299 -23.50 25.29 14.55
CA ILE A 299 -23.69 25.65 13.15
C ILE A 299 -22.38 25.41 12.38
N PRO A 300 -22.42 25.18 11.06
CA PRO A 300 -21.20 25.03 10.28
C PRO A 300 -20.24 26.22 10.45
N CYS A 301 -18.96 25.92 10.63
CA CYS A 301 -17.91 26.92 10.64
C CYS A 301 -17.83 27.60 9.27
N GLY A 302 -17.63 28.90 9.25
CA GLY A 302 -17.69 29.76 8.07
C GLY A 302 -19.07 30.34 7.77
N THR A 303 -20.13 29.96 8.53
CA THR A 303 -21.47 30.54 8.37
C THR A 303 -21.44 32.04 8.65
N LYS A 304 -21.79 32.84 7.64
CA LYS A 304 -21.81 34.30 7.71
C LYS A 304 -23.23 34.81 7.55
N ASP A 305 -23.48 35.98 8.11
CA ASP A 305 -24.70 36.72 7.83
C ASP A 305 -24.69 37.12 6.34
N PRO A 306 -25.69 36.71 5.54
CA PRO A 306 -25.72 36.98 4.10
C PRO A 306 -25.73 38.48 3.76
N LYS A 307 -26.18 39.34 4.69
CA LYS A 307 -26.32 40.78 4.48
C LYS A 307 -25.09 41.56 4.93
N THR A 308 -24.48 41.18 6.06
CA THR A 308 -23.37 41.94 6.66
C THR A 308 -22.01 41.28 6.44
N GLY A 309 -21.97 40.02 6.00
CA GLY A 309 -20.74 39.25 5.83
C GLY A 309 -20.03 38.90 7.15
N GLN A 310 -20.62 39.25 8.30
CA GLN A 310 -20.08 38.96 9.63
C GLN A 310 -20.28 37.48 9.98
N SER A 311 -19.34 36.90 10.72
CA SER A 311 -19.47 35.53 11.21
C SER A 311 -20.70 35.40 12.11
N LEU A 312 -21.47 34.33 11.93
CA LEU A 312 -22.57 33.96 12.84
C LEU A 312 -22.13 32.97 13.93
N HIS A 313 -20.87 32.54 13.89
CA HIS A 313 -20.30 31.58 14.83
C HIS A 313 -19.04 32.13 15.52
N GLU A 314 -18.73 31.58 16.69
CA GLU A 314 -17.45 31.77 17.37
C GLU A 314 -16.30 31.26 16.48
N PRO A 315 -15.11 31.88 16.54
CA PRO A 315 -13.99 31.43 15.72
C PRO A 315 -13.65 29.96 16.01
N PRO A 316 -13.42 29.13 14.98
CA PRO A 316 -13.03 27.74 15.18
C PRO A 316 -11.70 27.67 15.93
N ILE A 317 -11.56 26.70 16.83
CA ILE A 317 -10.31 26.52 17.57
C ILE A 317 -9.15 26.24 16.61
N ASN A 318 -8.06 26.97 16.78
CA ASN A 318 -6.86 26.74 15.99
C ASN A 318 -6.16 25.46 16.48
N ILE A 319 -5.57 24.67 15.57
CA ILE A 319 -4.78 23.50 15.94
C ILE A 319 -3.64 23.87 16.92
N ARG A 320 -3.08 25.07 16.78
CA ARG A 320 -2.06 25.61 17.71
C ARG A 320 -2.61 25.84 19.12
N GLU A 321 -3.84 26.31 19.23
CA GLU A 321 -4.50 26.53 20.52
C GLU A 321 -4.88 25.20 21.18
N LEU A 322 -5.31 24.22 20.37
CA LEU A 322 -5.63 22.87 20.82
C LEU A 322 -4.40 22.15 21.39
N THR A 323 -3.27 22.28 20.69
CA THR A 323 -2.00 21.60 21.02
C THR A 323 -1.11 22.37 22.00
N SER A 324 -1.52 23.58 22.38
CA SER A 324 -0.75 24.42 23.31
C SER A 324 -0.51 23.73 24.65
N GLY A 325 0.75 23.63 25.05
CA GLY A 325 1.19 23.00 26.30
C GLY A 325 1.15 21.47 26.30
N LEU A 326 0.98 20.83 25.14
CA LEU A 326 1.16 19.38 24.98
C LEU A 326 2.61 19.04 24.59
N PRO A 327 3.09 17.81 24.87
CA PRO A 327 4.35 17.31 24.33
C PRO A 327 4.41 17.40 22.80
N GLN A 328 5.61 17.53 22.24
CA GLN A 328 5.82 17.70 20.80
C GLN A 328 5.35 16.47 20.01
N ASP A 329 5.64 15.26 20.49
CA ASP A 329 5.23 14.00 19.84
C ASP A 329 3.71 13.91 19.72
N LEU A 330 2.99 14.16 20.84
CA LEU A 330 1.52 14.18 20.86
C LEU A 330 0.95 15.29 19.97
N THR A 331 1.63 16.44 19.93
CA THR A 331 1.26 17.56 19.06
C THR A 331 1.35 17.17 17.58
N ASP A 332 2.37 16.42 17.20
CA ASP A 332 2.57 16.00 15.81
C ASP A 332 1.64 14.85 15.44
N GLU A 333 1.33 13.92 16.35
CA GLU A 333 0.26 12.92 16.18
C GLU A 333 -1.10 13.59 15.94
N ILE A 334 -1.48 14.57 16.77
CA ILE A 334 -2.75 15.30 16.63
C ILE A 334 -2.80 16.06 15.29
N LYS A 335 -1.70 16.71 14.87
CA LYS A 335 -1.62 17.39 13.58
C LYS A 335 -1.71 16.40 12.42
N GLN A 336 -1.10 15.23 12.54
CA GLN A 336 -1.16 14.18 11.52
C GLN A 336 -2.59 13.65 11.40
N PHE A 337 -3.27 13.44 12.53
CA PHE A 337 -4.67 13.05 12.57
C PHE A 337 -5.60 14.12 11.96
N ASP A 338 -5.46 15.40 12.34
CA ASP A 338 -6.22 16.53 11.76
C ASP A 338 -6.05 16.61 10.24
N LYS A 339 -4.83 16.41 9.74
CA LYS A 339 -4.54 16.39 8.28
C LYS A 339 -5.07 15.14 7.57
N GLY A 340 -5.06 13.99 8.24
CA GLY A 340 -5.49 12.70 7.69
C GLY A 340 -6.99 12.46 7.77
N PHE A 341 -7.71 13.25 8.58
CA PHE A 341 -9.14 13.08 8.81
C PHE A 341 -9.95 13.30 7.52
N LYS A 342 -10.77 12.30 7.18
CA LYS A 342 -11.73 12.38 6.08
C LYS A 342 -13.08 11.86 6.55
N TYR A 343 -14.11 12.71 6.48
CA TYR A 343 -15.47 12.37 6.91
C TYR A 343 -16.00 11.10 6.21
N GLN A 344 -15.68 10.94 4.93
CA GLN A 344 -16.11 9.80 4.10
C GLN A 344 -15.58 8.45 4.59
N HIS A 345 -14.46 8.42 5.33
CA HIS A 345 -13.96 7.17 5.90
C HIS A 345 -14.90 6.62 6.99
N TYR A 346 -15.48 7.52 7.78
CA TYR A 346 -16.38 7.16 8.89
C TYR A 346 -17.81 6.90 8.43
N THR A 347 -18.18 7.35 7.24
CA THR A 347 -19.47 7.01 6.59
C THR A 347 -19.35 5.89 5.55
N ALA A 348 -18.17 5.29 5.37
CA ALA A 348 -17.92 4.28 4.33
C ALA A 348 -18.81 3.03 4.48
N ALA A 349 -19.06 2.57 5.71
CA ALA A 349 -19.95 1.45 5.98
C ALA A 349 -21.39 1.76 5.56
N LEU A 350 -21.89 2.95 5.91
CA LEU A 350 -23.22 3.42 5.52
C LEU A 350 -23.33 3.59 4.00
N SER A 351 -22.32 4.18 3.37
CA SER A 351 -22.23 4.33 1.91
C SER A 351 -22.30 2.97 1.21
N SER A 352 -21.58 1.96 1.73
CA SER A 352 -21.57 0.60 1.20
C SER A 352 -22.94 -0.07 1.31
N SER A 353 -23.64 0.10 2.43
CA SER A 353 -25.00 -0.42 2.63
C SER A 353 -26.03 0.16 1.66
N LEU A 354 -25.81 1.40 1.21
CA LEU A 354 -26.70 2.10 0.28
C LEU A 354 -26.39 1.79 -1.20
N TYR A 355 -25.19 1.28 -1.50
CA TYR A 355 -24.69 1.22 -2.87
C TYR A 355 -25.56 0.34 -3.79
N GLU A 356 -25.94 -0.85 -3.32
CA GLU A 356 -26.81 -1.76 -4.07
C GLU A 356 -28.18 -1.13 -4.37
N PHE A 357 -28.75 -0.41 -3.40
CA PHE A 357 -29.99 0.33 -3.61
C PHE A 357 -29.83 1.44 -4.65
N THR A 358 -28.74 2.22 -4.59
CA THR A 358 -28.49 3.28 -5.57
C THR A 358 -28.28 2.75 -7.00
N ASN A 359 -27.69 1.56 -7.14
CA ASN A 359 -27.59 0.87 -8.44
C ASN A 359 -28.93 0.34 -8.91
N ALA A 360 -29.74 -0.18 -7.99
CA ALA A 360 -31.04 -0.73 -8.29
C ALA A 360 -32.01 0.35 -8.77
N ILE A 361 -32.08 1.48 -8.06
CA ILE A 361 -33.03 2.56 -8.36
C ILE A 361 -32.73 3.27 -9.69
N LEU A 362 -31.47 3.25 -10.14
CA LEU A 362 -31.02 3.84 -11.40
C LEU A 362 -31.10 2.87 -12.59
N GLN A 363 -31.51 1.62 -12.38
CA GLN A 363 -31.59 0.65 -13.46
C GLN A 363 -32.51 1.16 -14.59
N ASP A 364 -32.03 1.02 -15.83
CA ASP A 364 -32.74 1.37 -17.07
C ASP A 364 -33.15 2.86 -17.16
N PHE A 365 -32.58 3.72 -16.32
CA PHE A 365 -32.76 5.16 -16.40
C PHE A 365 -32.03 5.71 -17.64
N ASN A 366 -32.71 5.75 -18.79
CA ASN A 366 -32.10 6.18 -20.06
C ASN A 366 -31.76 7.68 -20.06
N SER A 367 -30.61 8.05 -20.62
CA SER A 367 -30.24 9.45 -20.81
C SER A 367 -31.10 10.11 -21.86
N SER A 368 -31.46 11.39 -21.64
CA SER A 368 -32.19 12.18 -22.65
C SER A 368 -31.28 12.72 -23.75
N PHE A 369 -29.96 12.69 -23.54
CA PHE A 369 -28.94 13.23 -24.44
C PHE A 369 -28.25 12.13 -25.29
N ILE A 370 -28.80 10.91 -25.24
CA ILE A 370 -28.33 9.74 -25.98
C ILE A 370 -29.52 9.10 -26.68
N SER A 371 -29.40 8.93 -27.99
CA SER A 371 -30.40 8.31 -28.85
C SER A 371 -30.43 6.78 -28.70
N ASP A 372 -29.27 6.12 -28.73
CA ASP A 372 -29.13 4.67 -28.53
C ASP A 372 -28.49 4.36 -27.17
N ASN A 373 -29.32 4.41 -26.14
CA ASN A 373 -28.93 4.13 -24.76
C ASN A 373 -28.35 2.71 -24.56
N GLN A 374 -28.87 1.72 -25.29
CA GLN A 374 -28.42 0.33 -25.15
C GLN A 374 -27.04 0.10 -25.75
N ARG A 375 -26.73 0.80 -26.86
CA ARG A 375 -25.37 0.84 -27.41
C ARG A 375 -24.41 1.53 -26.45
N ALA A 376 -24.77 2.72 -25.94
CA ALA A 376 -23.92 3.46 -24.99
C ALA A 376 -23.58 2.63 -23.74
N ILE A 377 -24.55 1.91 -23.16
CA ILE A 377 -24.30 1.00 -22.03
C ILE A 377 -23.26 -0.08 -22.40
N LYS A 378 -23.39 -0.70 -23.58
CA LYS A 378 -22.44 -1.75 -24.01
C LYS A 378 -21.05 -1.20 -24.26
N ASP A 379 -20.95 -0.02 -24.85
CA ASP A 379 -19.68 0.64 -25.12
C ASP A 379 -18.97 0.99 -23.80
N LEU A 380 -19.69 1.56 -22.83
CA LEU A 380 -19.20 1.81 -21.47
C LEU A 380 -18.73 0.51 -20.76
N GLN A 381 -19.52 -0.56 -20.84
CA GLN A 381 -19.14 -1.87 -20.27
C GLN A 381 -17.86 -2.42 -20.92
N ASN A 382 -17.70 -2.24 -22.23
CA ASN A 382 -16.52 -2.71 -22.95
C ASN A 382 -15.29 -1.88 -22.59
N GLU A 383 -15.42 -0.56 -22.55
CA GLU A 383 -14.34 0.35 -22.14
C GLU A 383 -13.89 0.05 -20.71
N LEU A 384 -14.84 -0.12 -19.78
CA LEU A 384 -14.54 -0.44 -18.40
C LEU A 384 -13.81 -1.79 -18.27
N LYS A 385 -14.24 -2.82 -19.00
CA LYS A 385 -13.53 -4.13 -19.04
C LYS A 385 -12.10 -3.99 -19.55
N GLN A 386 -11.88 -3.16 -20.57
CA GLN A 386 -10.54 -2.93 -21.11
C GLN A 386 -9.67 -2.23 -20.09
N SER A 387 -10.17 -1.18 -19.43
CA SER A 387 -9.40 -0.44 -18.42
C SER A 387 -9.10 -1.30 -17.19
N ILE A 388 -10.08 -2.06 -16.67
CA ILE A 388 -9.86 -3.05 -15.60
C ILE A 388 -8.72 -3.99 -15.98
N LYS A 389 -8.74 -4.56 -17.19
CA LYS A 389 -7.71 -5.49 -17.66
C LYS A 389 -6.34 -4.82 -17.77
N LYS A 390 -6.27 -3.57 -18.23
CA LYS A 390 -5.01 -2.82 -18.32
C LYS A 390 -4.42 -2.56 -16.94
N ILE A 391 -5.23 -2.06 -16.01
CA ILE A 391 -4.79 -1.76 -14.64
C ILE A 391 -4.34 -3.04 -13.92
N GLN A 392 -5.09 -4.15 -14.06
CA GLN A 392 -4.70 -5.45 -13.50
C GLN A 392 -3.35 -5.95 -14.02
N ASN A 393 -3.06 -5.71 -15.30
CA ASN A 393 -1.79 -6.10 -15.94
C ASN A 393 -0.69 -5.04 -15.81
N SER A 394 -0.95 -3.90 -15.15
CA SER A 394 0.02 -2.81 -15.01
C SER A 394 1.04 -3.07 -13.91
N ALA A 395 2.18 -2.37 -13.95
CA ALA A 395 3.16 -2.42 -12.85
C ALA A 395 2.77 -1.53 -11.66
N ASN A 396 1.68 -0.76 -11.80
CA ASN A 396 1.29 0.27 -10.86
C ASN A 396 0.44 -0.32 -9.73
N GLU A 397 1.09 -0.69 -8.62
CA GLU A 397 0.42 -1.29 -7.45
C GLU A 397 -0.60 -0.35 -6.80
N ALA A 398 -0.36 0.97 -6.78
CA ALA A 398 -1.33 1.93 -6.25
C ALA A 398 -2.63 1.96 -7.08
N ALA A 399 -2.52 1.86 -8.41
CA ALA A 399 -3.68 1.76 -9.29
C ALA A 399 -4.43 0.44 -9.11
N LYS A 400 -3.73 -0.67 -8.81
CA LYS A 400 -4.37 -1.97 -8.50
C LYS A 400 -5.12 -1.93 -7.17
N GLU A 401 -4.54 -1.34 -6.13
CA GLU A 401 -5.19 -1.22 -4.83
C GLU A 401 -6.48 -0.37 -4.92
N ASP A 402 -6.44 0.75 -5.65
CA ASP A 402 -7.65 1.54 -5.89
C ASP A 402 -8.67 0.76 -6.73
N LEU A 403 -8.21 0.04 -7.77
CA LEU A 403 -9.09 -0.81 -8.58
C LEU A 403 -9.85 -1.83 -7.71
N GLU A 404 -9.19 -2.50 -6.78
CA GLU A 404 -9.86 -3.44 -5.86
C GLU A 404 -10.96 -2.75 -5.03
N LYS A 405 -10.68 -1.55 -4.51
CA LYS A 405 -11.68 -0.74 -3.77
C LYS A 405 -12.87 -0.35 -4.65
N GLN A 406 -12.62 0.03 -5.91
CA GLN A 406 -13.70 0.39 -6.83
C GLN A 406 -14.49 -0.84 -7.32
N LEU A 407 -13.83 -1.99 -7.51
CA LEU A 407 -14.49 -3.26 -7.85
C LEU A 407 -15.35 -3.80 -6.71
N ALA A 408 -14.97 -3.58 -5.45
CA ALA A 408 -15.81 -3.92 -4.30
C ALA A 408 -17.15 -3.15 -4.32
N LYS A 409 -17.14 -1.90 -4.79
CA LYS A 409 -18.35 -1.11 -5.02
C LYS A 409 -19.08 -1.58 -6.27
N LEU A 410 -18.43 -1.55 -7.43
CA LEU A 410 -19.04 -1.87 -8.72
C LEU A 410 -19.60 -3.30 -8.78
N GLN A 411 -18.96 -4.26 -8.09
CA GLN A 411 -19.20 -5.71 -8.06
C GLN A 411 -19.04 -6.41 -9.43
N ASP A 412 -19.84 -6.06 -10.42
CA ASP A 412 -19.79 -6.60 -11.78
C ASP A 412 -19.97 -5.44 -12.78
N VAL A 413 -19.22 -5.47 -13.88
CA VAL A 413 -19.37 -4.52 -14.99
C VAL A 413 -20.79 -4.52 -15.56
N LYS A 414 -21.56 -5.61 -15.42
CA LYS A 414 -22.98 -5.66 -15.79
C LYS A 414 -23.86 -4.70 -14.98
N ASN A 415 -23.38 -4.20 -13.83
CA ASN A 415 -24.08 -3.19 -13.05
C ASN A 415 -24.04 -1.80 -13.70
N VAL A 416 -23.20 -1.60 -14.71
CA VAL A 416 -23.33 -0.47 -15.66
C VAL A 416 -24.59 -0.71 -16.49
N ASN A 417 -25.72 -0.19 -16.03
CA ASN A 417 -27.06 -0.49 -16.53
C ASN A 417 -27.88 0.76 -16.93
N THR A 418 -27.26 1.94 -16.85
CA THR A 418 -27.81 3.22 -17.29
C THR A 418 -26.68 4.03 -17.92
N PRO A 419 -26.87 4.71 -19.05
CA PRO A 419 -25.86 5.58 -19.65
C PRO A 419 -26.01 7.02 -19.13
N SER A 420 -26.20 7.16 -17.82
CA SER A 420 -26.34 8.44 -17.12
C SER A 420 -25.46 8.42 -15.88
N GLU A 421 -24.93 9.58 -15.49
CA GLU A 421 -24.20 9.66 -14.22
C GLU A 421 -25.12 9.38 -13.03
N GLY A 422 -26.39 9.76 -13.12
CA GLY A 422 -27.30 9.58 -12.01
C GLY A 422 -28.58 10.39 -12.07
N PHE A 423 -29.13 10.62 -10.89
CA PHE A 423 -30.41 11.32 -10.71
C PHE A 423 -30.31 12.31 -9.56
N VAL A 424 -30.64 13.58 -9.82
CA VAL A 424 -30.66 14.66 -8.84
C VAL A 424 -32.10 14.96 -8.45
N PHE A 425 -32.38 15.07 -7.16
CA PHE A 425 -33.73 15.32 -6.66
C PHE A 425 -33.72 16.11 -5.37
N ASP A 426 -34.80 16.84 -5.12
CA ASP A 426 -35.00 17.55 -3.87
C ASP A 426 -35.84 16.72 -2.89
N TYR A 427 -35.40 16.68 -1.64
CA TYR A 427 -36.13 16.05 -0.54
C TYR A 427 -35.98 16.90 0.73
N ASN A 428 -37.11 17.29 1.34
CA ASN A 428 -37.15 18.16 2.52
C ASN A 428 -36.29 19.43 2.41
N GLY A 429 -36.28 20.07 1.23
CA GLY A 429 -35.53 21.31 1.00
C GLY A 429 -34.02 21.14 0.80
N THR A 430 -33.52 19.90 0.78
CA THR A 430 -32.12 19.58 0.44
C THR A 430 -32.07 18.83 -0.88
N THR A 431 -31.12 19.19 -1.74
CA THR A 431 -30.87 18.51 -3.02
C THR A 431 -29.90 17.33 -2.81
N TYR A 432 -30.28 16.15 -3.27
CA TYR A 432 -29.52 14.91 -3.19
C TYR A 432 -29.25 14.32 -4.57
N LYS A 433 -28.27 13.42 -4.65
CA LYS A 433 -27.96 12.65 -5.86
C LYS A 433 -27.89 11.14 -5.62
N PHE A 434 -28.45 10.37 -6.55
CA PHE A 434 -28.10 8.96 -6.77
C PHE A 434 -27.10 8.89 -7.91
N THR A 435 -26.00 8.14 -7.76
CA THR A 435 -24.95 8.00 -8.80
C THR A 435 -24.60 6.55 -9.13
N GLY A 436 -24.92 5.60 -8.26
CA GLY A 436 -24.77 4.17 -8.51
C GLY A 436 -23.41 3.76 -9.09
N TRP A 437 -23.44 3.08 -10.26
CA TRP A 437 -22.28 2.50 -10.94
C TRP A 437 -21.27 3.56 -11.42
N PHE A 438 -21.73 4.79 -11.66
CA PHE A 438 -20.93 5.84 -12.28
C PHE A 438 -19.74 6.22 -11.42
N ALA A 439 -19.96 6.41 -10.12
CA ALA A 439 -18.91 6.87 -9.20
C ALA A 439 -17.65 5.98 -9.26
N PRO A 440 -17.72 4.65 -9.01
CA PRO A 440 -16.52 3.80 -9.12
C PRO A 440 -16.02 3.65 -10.56
N SER A 441 -16.90 3.69 -11.57
CA SER A 441 -16.46 3.55 -12.96
C SER A 441 -15.68 4.78 -13.44
N ASN A 442 -16.07 5.98 -13.01
CA ASN A 442 -15.32 7.22 -13.23
C ASN A 442 -13.96 7.18 -12.53
N GLN A 443 -13.84 6.57 -11.35
CA GLN A 443 -12.53 6.37 -10.72
C GLN A 443 -11.64 5.43 -11.54
N ILE A 444 -12.19 4.29 -11.99
CA ILE A 444 -11.46 3.30 -12.81
C ILE A 444 -11.01 3.91 -14.14
N LEU A 445 -11.94 4.45 -14.93
CA LEU A 445 -11.63 5.06 -16.23
C LEU A 445 -10.74 6.31 -16.09
N GLY A 446 -10.93 7.07 -15.01
CA GLY A 446 -10.14 8.24 -14.69
C GLY A 446 -8.69 7.94 -14.32
N THR A 447 -8.37 6.70 -13.95
CA THR A 447 -7.01 6.27 -13.64
C THR A 447 -6.10 6.44 -14.86
N GLU A 448 -6.56 6.01 -16.04
CA GLU A 448 -5.86 6.21 -17.32
C GLU A 448 -6.02 7.65 -17.83
N ARG A 449 -7.26 8.13 -17.93
CA ARG A 449 -7.58 9.38 -18.63
C ARG A 449 -6.98 10.63 -17.96
N TYR A 450 -6.82 10.60 -16.64
CA TYR A 450 -6.29 11.72 -15.86
C TYR A 450 -4.92 11.42 -15.23
N GLY A 451 -4.33 10.25 -15.50
CA GLY A 451 -3.03 9.86 -14.94
C GLY A 451 -2.97 9.90 -13.41
N ARG A 452 -4.06 9.53 -12.73
CA ARG A 452 -4.23 9.74 -11.26
C ARG A 452 -3.13 9.13 -10.41
N PHE A 453 -2.58 8.00 -10.87
CA PHE A 453 -1.50 7.28 -10.20
C PHE A 453 -0.21 7.27 -11.04
N GLY A 454 -0.11 8.13 -12.06
CA GLY A 454 0.97 8.12 -13.05
C GLY A 454 0.71 7.17 -14.23
N PRO A 455 1.74 6.89 -15.06
CA PRO A 455 1.61 6.04 -16.23
C PRO A 455 1.15 4.63 -15.86
N ILE A 456 0.11 4.14 -16.56
CA ILE A 456 -0.33 2.75 -16.48
C ILE A 456 0.36 1.99 -17.58
N GLU A 457 1.64 1.76 -17.40
CA GLU A 457 2.39 0.90 -18.31
C GLU A 457 2.07 -0.56 -17.95
N PRO A 458 1.80 -1.41 -18.96
CA PRO A 458 1.74 -2.84 -18.71
C PRO A 458 3.04 -3.25 -18.02
N GLN A 459 2.96 -4.07 -16.97
CA GLN A 459 4.15 -4.81 -16.54
C GLN A 459 4.75 -5.38 -17.81
N SER A 460 6.03 -5.14 -18.03
CA SER A 460 6.80 -5.68 -19.15
C SER A 460 6.54 -7.18 -19.25
N SER A 461 5.51 -7.51 -20.01
CA SER A 461 5.23 -8.81 -20.53
C SER A 461 5.89 -8.71 -21.87
N GLU A 462 6.97 -9.47 -22.02
CA GLU A 462 7.51 -9.78 -23.32
C GLU A 462 6.33 -10.05 -24.28
N GLU A 463 6.22 -9.12 -25.23
CA GLU A 463 5.69 -9.25 -26.58
C GLU A 463 4.26 -9.81 -26.75
N ASN A 464 3.31 -8.90 -27.02
CA ASN A 464 2.26 -9.20 -28.00
C ASN A 464 2.67 -8.66 -29.36
N GLY A 465 2.96 -9.58 -30.29
CA GLY A 465 2.46 -9.46 -31.66
C GLY A 465 3.14 -8.43 -32.57
N SER A 466 4.47 -8.40 -32.62
CA SER A 466 5.13 -8.18 -33.91
C SER A 466 5.47 -9.56 -34.49
N GLN A 467 5.31 -9.75 -35.80
CA GLN A 467 5.73 -10.97 -36.48
C GLN A 467 7.23 -11.18 -36.28
N VAL A 468 7.63 -11.95 -35.27
CA VAL A 468 9.03 -12.31 -35.04
C VAL A 468 9.18 -13.81 -35.25
N ASN A 469 10.07 -14.17 -36.17
CA ASN A 469 10.48 -15.54 -36.44
C ASN A 469 10.88 -16.23 -35.13
N THR A 470 10.12 -17.23 -34.73
CA THR A 470 10.31 -18.02 -33.51
C THR A 470 11.66 -18.74 -33.55
N ARG A 471 12.65 -18.21 -32.83
CA ARG A 471 13.83 -18.99 -32.46
C ARG A 471 13.40 -20.00 -31.40
N ALA A 472 13.60 -21.29 -31.67
CA ALA A 472 13.24 -22.37 -30.76
C ALA A 472 14.03 -22.29 -29.43
N LEU A 473 13.32 -22.20 -28.31
CA LEU A 473 13.87 -22.18 -26.94
C LEU A 473 14.77 -23.39 -26.66
N LYS A 474 15.96 -23.16 -26.09
CA LYS A 474 16.90 -24.20 -25.63
C LYS A 474 16.86 -24.34 -24.10
N ILE A 475 16.62 -25.55 -23.60
CA ILE A 475 16.47 -25.85 -22.17
C ILE A 475 17.47 -26.94 -21.76
N ALA A 476 18.32 -26.71 -20.76
CA ALA A 476 19.22 -27.71 -20.19
C ALA A 476 18.63 -28.39 -18.95
N LEU A 477 18.83 -29.69 -18.80
CA LEU A 477 18.42 -30.48 -17.64
C LEU A 477 19.66 -31.05 -16.92
N PHE A 478 19.74 -30.84 -15.61
CA PHE A 478 20.81 -31.35 -14.75
C PHE A 478 20.24 -32.14 -13.55
N PRO A 479 19.95 -33.45 -13.73
CA PRO A 479 19.40 -34.28 -12.66
C PRO A 479 20.50 -34.86 -11.75
N GLY A 480 20.34 -34.77 -10.44
CA GLY A 480 21.30 -35.36 -9.50
C GLY A 480 20.81 -35.42 -8.05
N SER A 481 21.51 -36.18 -7.22
CA SER A 481 21.15 -36.26 -5.79
C SER A 481 21.61 -35.07 -4.97
N PHE A 482 22.72 -34.42 -5.37
CA PHE A 482 23.28 -33.17 -4.84
C PHE A 482 23.14 -32.97 -3.32
N LYS A 483 23.64 -33.91 -2.51
CA LYS A 483 23.54 -33.89 -1.04
C LYS A 483 24.91 -34.08 -0.37
N PRO A 484 25.67 -33.00 -0.07
CA PRO A 484 25.42 -31.60 -0.44
C PRO A 484 25.88 -31.27 -1.88
N PRO A 485 25.38 -30.17 -2.49
CA PRO A 485 25.98 -29.61 -3.71
C PRO A 485 27.35 -28.99 -3.40
N HIS A 486 28.23 -28.89 -4.41
CA HIS A 486 29.60 -28.38 -4.27
C HIS A 486 29.99 -27.56 -5.50
N LYS A 487 31.08 -26.78 -5.44
CA LYS A 487 31.59 -25.91 -6.51
C LYS A 487 31.64 -26.57 -7.88
N GLY A 488 32.16 -27.79 -7.97
CA GLY A 488 32.17 -28.56 -9.24
C GLY A 488 30.78 -28.81 -9.86
N HIS A 489 29.70 -28.87 -9.07
CA HIS A 489 28.33 -28.97 -9.59
C HIS A 489 27.84 -27.62 -10.13
N VAL A 490 28.21 -26.51 -9.47
CA VAL A 490 27.89 -25.15 -9.93
C VAL A 490 28.56 -24.88 -11.27
N LEU A 491 29.86 -25.22 -11.41
CA LEU A 491 30.59 -25.13 -12.68
C LEU A 491 29.94 -25.97 -13.79
N ALA A 492 29.41 -27.14 -13.45
CA ALA A 492 28.67 -27.97 -14.41
C ALA A 492 27.35 -27.31 -14.86
N ALA A 493 26.65 -26.66 -13.93
CA ALA A 493 25.43 -25.92 -14.22
C ALA A 493 25.72 -24.67 -15.07
N GLU A 494 26.82 -23.97 -14.82
CA GLU A 494 27.27 -22.82 -15.62
C GLU A 494 27.62 -23.23 -17.05
N ALA A 495 28.34 -24.34 -17.23
CA ALA A 495 28.64 -24.89 -18.56
C ALA A 495 27.36 -25.28 -19.33
N LEU A 496 26.36 -25.83 -18.64
CA LEU A 496 25.06 -26.16 -19.24
C LEU A 496 24.24 -24.91 -19.59
N ALA A 497 24.29 -23.87 -18.76
CA ALA A 497 23.59 -22.61 -18.97
C ALA A 497 24.21 -21.71 -20.03
N ALA A 498 25.47 -21.94 -20.41
CA ALA A 498 26.11 -21.23 -21.53
C ALA A 498 25.49 -21.61 -22.88
N GLU A 499 25.03 -22.86 -23.03
CA GLU A 499 24.47 -23.41 -24.27
C GLU A 499 22.92 -23.42 -24.30
N ALA A 500 22.29 -23.02 -23.21
CA ALA A 500 20.84 -23.01 -23.03
C ALA A 500 20.32 -21.64 -22.58
N ASP A 501 19.05 -21.36 -22.91
CA ASP A 501 18.35 -20.17 -22.46
C ASP A 501 17.91 -20.35 -20.99
N LEU A 502 17.59 -21.59 -20.59
CA LEU A 502 17.19 -21.99 -19.23
C LEU A 502 17.86 -23.29 -18.78
N ILE A 503 18.15 -23.43 -17.48
CA ILE A 503 18.63 -24.68 -16.87
C ILE A 503 17.75 -25.12 -15.69
N TYR A 504 17.29 -26.38 -15.74
CA TYR A 504 16.58 -27.02 -14.63
C TYR A 504 17.50 -27.99 -13.88
N ILE A 505 17.66 -27.77 -12.59
CA ILE A 505 18.44 -28.63 -11.68
C ILE A 505 17.45 -29.43 -10.84
N PHE A 506 17.40 -30.75 -11.04
CA PHE A 506 16.48 -31.62 -10.29
C PHE A 506 17.18 -32.28 -9.11
N VAL A 507 16.68 -32.03 -7.90
CA VAL A 507 17.20 -32.57 -6.62
C VAL A 507 16.34 -33.75 -6.14
N SER A 508 16.98 -34.81 -5.63
CA SER A 508 16.28 -36.03 -5.17
C SER A 508 15.57 -35.86 -3.81
N ALA A 509 14.35 -36.40 -3.71
CA ALA A 509 13.58 -36.54 -2.46
C ALA A 509 13.24 -38.03 -2.18
N PRO A 510 14.20 -38.85 -1.70
CA PRO A 510 13.94 -40.25 -1.38
C PRO A 510 13.11 -40.39 -0.10
N GLN A 511 12.04 -41.19 -0.14
CA GLN A 511 11.14 -41.42 1.00
C GLN A 511 11.72 -42.27 2.15
N LEU A 512 12.94 -42.84 2.01
CA LEU A 512 13.44 -43.89 2.95
C LEU A 512 14.90 -43.79 3.44
N SER A 513 15.73 -42.84 2.98
CA SER A 513 17.03 -42.58 3.64
C SER A 513 17.70 -41.29 3.14
N GLY A 514 17.89 -40.30 4.03
CA GLY A 514 18.85 -39.21 3.80
C GLY A 514 20.29 -39.72 3.85
N ARG A 515 21.22 -39.09 3.13
CA ARG A 515 22.65 -39.37 3.33
C ARG A 515 23.07 -38.72 4.64
N SER A 516 23.53 -39.52 5.59
CA SER A 516 24.03 -39.04 6.88
C SER A 516 25.47 -38.53 6.78
N LEU A 517 25.75 -37.48 7.54
CA LEU A 517 27.10 -37.08 7.98
C LEU A 517 27.62 -38.08 9.02
N LYS A 518 28.92 -38.12 9.28
CA LYS A 518 29.50 -39.03 10.29
C LYS A 518 29.06 -38.63 11.71
N SER A 519 28.75 -37.36 11.92
CA SER A 519 28.10 -36.79 13.12
C SER A 519 26.67 -37.29 13.38
N GLY A 520 26.02 -37.95 12.41
CA GLY A 520 24.67 -38.50 12.52
C GLY A 520 23.56 -37.58 11.98
N ALA A 521 23.87 -36.33 11.62
CA ALA A 521 22.94 -35.42 10.96
C ALA A 521 22.63 -35.86 9.50
N THR A 522 21.38 -35.72 9.05
CA THR A 522 20.96 -36.11 7.69
C THR A 522 20.64 -34.88 6.84
N ILE A 523 21.19 -34.80 5.62
CA ILE A 523 20.93 -33.70 4.69
C ILE A 523 19.61 -33.93 3.96
N SER A 524 18.61 -33.07 4.19
CA SER A 524 17.30 -33.13 3.56
C SER A 524 17.32 -32.69 2.08
N ALA A 525 16.22 -32.92 1.35
CA ALA A 525 16.11 -32.41 -0.03
C ALA A 525 15.98 -30.88 -0.04
N ASP A 526 15.24 -30.31 0.92
CA ASP A 526 15.05 -28.87 1.05
C ASP A 526 16.35 -28.17 1.43
N GLN A 527 17.14 -28.74 2.36
CA GLN A 527 18.46 -28.23 2.70
C GLN A 527 19.41 -28.24 1.49
N ALA A 528 19.32 -29.26 0.62
CA ALA A 528 20.11 -29.30 -0.61
C ALA A 528 19.67 -28.22 -1.62
N VAL A 529 18.36 -27.91 -1.71
CA VAL A 529 17.85 -26.79 -2.53
C VAL A 529 18.30 -25.45 -1.98
N GLN A 530 18.23 -25.25 -0.65
CA GLN A 530 18.72 -24.04 -0.01
C GLN A 530 20.23 -23.85 -0.22
N CYS A 531 21.04 -24.92 -0.13
CA CYS A 531 22.47 -24.86 -0.44
C CYS A 531 22.72 -24.49 -1.92
N TRP A 532 21.91 -25.01 -2.85
CA TRP A 532 21.98 -24.65 -4.26
C TRP A 532 21.64 -23.18 -4.50
N ASN A 533 20.56 -22.69 -3.90
CA ASN A 533 20.14 -21.29 -4.03
C ASN A 533 21.20 -20.35 -3.45
N ALA A 534 21.74 -20.65 -2.25
CA ALA A 534 22.83 -19.85 -1.66
C ALA A 534 24.06 -19.75 -2.58
N MET A 535 24.41 -20.84 -3.29
CA MET A 535 25.51 -20.83 -4.26
C MET A 535 25.15 -20.19 -5.61
N ILE A 536 23.89 -20.21 -6.03
CA ILE A 536 23.43 -19.70 -7.34
C ILE A 536 23.03 -18.21 -7.27
N ASP A 537 22.51 -17.73 -6.14
CA ASP A 537 21.90 -16.40 -5.99
C ASP A 537 22.83 -15.23 -6.31
N LYS A 538 24.13 -15.50 -6.28
CA LYS A 538 25.17 -14.53 -6.58
C LYS A 538 26.12 -15.03 -7.69
N SER A 539 25.63 -15.94 -8.54
CA SER A 539 26.33 -16.51 -9.70
C SER A 539 25.79 -15.95 -11.03
N SER A 540 26.54 -16.16 -12.11
CA SER A 540 26.18 -15.73 -13.48
C SER A 540 24.89 -16.36 -14.02
N ILE A 541 24.41 -17.44 -13.38
CA ILE A 541 23.25 -18.22 -13.83
C ILE A 541 21.99 -17.97 -13.00
N LYS A 542 21.98 -17.02 -12.06
CA LYS A 542 20.82 -16.68 -11.21
C LYS A 542 19.51 -16.58 -12.00
N ASN A 543 19.54 -15.82 -13.10
CA ASN A 543 18.35 -15.54 -13.91
C ASN A 543 17.97 -16.72 -14.85
N LYS A 544 18.87 -17.68 -15.06
CA LYS A 544 18.69 -18.83 -15.97
C LYS A 544 18.39 -20.15 -15.23
N ALA A 545 18.78 -20.28 -13.97
CA ALA A 545 18.70 -21.51 -13.21
C ALA A 545 17.40 -21.66 -12.44
N ARG A 546 16.83 -22.87 -12.44
CA ARG A 546 15.65 -23.26 -11.68
C ARG A 546 15.93 -24.56 -10.94
N VAL A 547 16.03 -24.50 -9.61
CA VAL A 547 16.31 -25.65 -8.76
C VAL A 547 14.98 -26.20 -8.25
N LEU A 548 14.66 -27.44 -8.63
CA LEU A 548 13.37 -28.07 -8.32
C LEU A 548 13.56 -29.42 -7.64
N ILE A 549 12.69 -29.72 -6.69
CA ILE A 549 12.55 -31.06 -6.11
C ILE A 549 11.71 -31.91 -7.08
N GLY A 550 12.03 -33.19 -7.23
CA GLY A 550 11.19 -34.08 -8.04
C GLY A 550 9.74 -34.15 -7.53
N PRO A 551 8.74 -34.31 -8.43
CA PRO A 551 7.32 -34.35 -8.04
C PRO A 551 7.01 -35.56 -7.14
N ASP A 552 5.95 -35.42 -6.33
CA ASP A 552 5.53 -36.46 -5.38
C ASP A 552 5.36 -37.83 -6.04
N GLY A 553 6.00 -38.84 -5.46
CA GLY A 553 6.01 -40.22 -6.00
C GLY A 553 7.15 -40.52 -6.97
N VAL A 554 7.97 -39.54 -7.39
CA VAL A 554 9.15 -39.75 -8.25
C VAL A 554 10.44 -39.48 -7.47
N ALA A 555 10.93 -40.50 -6.76
CA ALA A 555 12.13 -40.37 -5.91
C ALA A 555 13.45 -40.17 -6.69
N SER A 556 13.48 -40.44 -8.00
CA SER A 556 14.68 -40.39 -8.84
C SER A 556 14.71 -39.12 -9.71
N PRO A 557 15.70 -38.22 -9.55
CA PRO A 557 15.88 -37.03 -10.40
C PRO A 557 15.99 -37.36 -11.89
N MET A 558 16.57 -38.52 -12.19
CA MET A 558 16.69 -39.03 -13.54
C MET A 558 15.33 -39.34 -14.14
N MET A 559 14.41 -39.90 -13.34
CA MET A 559 13.04 -40.15 -13.79
C MET A 559 12.28 -38.85 -14.01
N THR A 560 12.53 -37.81 -13.19
CA THR A 560 11.98 -36.46 -13.42
C THR A 560 12.44 -35.87 -14.75
N ALA A 561 13.74 -35.99 -15.08
CA ALA A 561 14.26 -35.53 -16.38
C ALA A 561 13.68 -36.34 -17.56
N ILE A 562 13.48 -37.66 -17.41
CA ILE A 562 12.81 -38.49 -18.42
C ILE A 562 11.34 -38.09 -18.58
N ASN A 563 10.65 -37.80 -17.48
CA ASN A 563 9.27 -37.35 -17.49
C ASN A 563 9.14 -35.99 -18.19
N PHE A 564 10.09 -35.08 -17.98
CA PHE A 564 10.12 -33.76 -18.60
C PHE A 564 10.09 -33.81 -20.13
N ILE A 565 10.79 -34.78 -20.73
CA ILE A 565 10.84 -34.97 -22.19
C ILE A 565 9.76 -35.90 -22.74
N GLN A 566 9.00 -36.61 -21.90
CA GLN A 566 7.98 -37.60 -22.33
C GLN A 566 6.54 -37.19 -22.09
N HIS A 567 6.26 -36.24 -21.18
CA HIS A 567 4.89 -35.79 -20.91
C HIS A 567 4.42 -34.72 -21.91
N PRO A 568 3.12 -34.64 -22.21
CA PRO A 568 2.57 -33.59 -23.07
C PRO A 568 2.69 -32.21 -22.40
N ALA A 569 2.90 -31.18 -23.21
CA ALA A 569 2.90 -29.80 -22.73
C ALA A 569 1.49 -29.40 -22.26
N SER A 570 1.37 -28.94 -21.01
CA SER A 570 0.13 -28.41 -20.43
C SER A 570 0.40 -27.03 -19.82
N PRO A 571 -0.51 -26.04 -19.98
CA PRO A 571 -0.44 -24.79 -19.24
C PRO A 571 -0.40 -25.09 -17.74
N GLY A 572 0.65 -24.63 -17.05
CA GLY A 572 0.84 -24.81 -15.60
C GLY A 572 1.67 -26.01 -15.14
N ASN A 573 2.13 -26.90 -16.04
CA ASN A 573 3.02 -28.01 -15.64
C ASN A 573 4.51 -27.65 -15.82
N ILE A 574 5.17 -27.27 -14.72
CA ILE A 574 6.61 -26.94 -14.69
C ILE A 574 7.55 -28.15 -14.90
N TYR A 575 7.01 -29.38 -14.90
CA TYR A 575 7.76 -30.62 -15.09
C TYR A 575 7.58 -31.22 -16.50
N ALA A 576 7.19 -30.42 -17.50
CA ALA A 576 7.08 -30.84 -18.90
C ALA A 576 7.65 -29.81 -19.87
N ALA A 577 8.35 -30.27 -20.91
CA ALA A 577 8.95 -29.39 -21.92
C ALA A 577 7.89 -28.69 -22.80
N PRO A 578 8.04 -27.38 -23.07
CA PRO A 578 7.15 -26.63 -23.97
C PRO A 578 7.24 -27.13 -25.43
N LYS A 579 6.25 -26.78 -26.26
CA LYS A 579 6.20 -27.23 -27.66
C LYS A 579 7.37 -26.63 -28.45
N ASN A 580 7.96 -27.41 -29.36
CA ASN A 580 9.06 -27.00 -30.26
C ASN A 580 10.37 -26.58 -29.56
N ALA A 581 10.63 -27.00 -28.33
CA ALA A 581 11.88 -26.70 -27.62
C ALA A 581 13.02 -27.68 -27.98
N THR A 582 14.26 -27.17 -27.86
CA THR A 582 15.48 -28.00 -27.87
C THR A 582 15.88 -28.30 -26.43
N VAL A 583 15.91 -29.57 -26.03
CA VAL A 583 16.27 -30.00 -24.67
C VAL A 583 17.67 -30.59 -24.65
N ILE A 584 18.56 -30.01 -23.83
CA ILE A 584 19.93 -30.47 -23.58
C ILE A 584 19.94 -31.32 -22.31
N LEU A 585 20.32 -32.58 -22.41
CA LEU A 585 20.49 -33.49 -21.28
C LEU A 585 21.94 -33.45 -20.81
N GLY A 586 22.18 -32.87 -19.64
CA GLY A 586 23.50 -32.86 -19.00
C GLY A 586 23.89 -34.27 -18.54
N VAL A 587 25.04 -34.76 -19.02
CA VAL A 587 25.63 -36.03 -18.59
C VAL A 587 27.05 -35.78 -18.07
N GLY A 588 27.47 -36.48 -17.02
CA GLY A 588 28.86 -36.41 -16.58
C GLY A 588 29.80 -36.97 -17.65
N ALA A 589 30.94 -36.32 -17.90
CA ALA A 589 31.94 -36.83 -18.85
C ALA A 589 32.66 -38.11 -18.37
N LYS A 590 32.55 -38.45 -17.08
CA LYS A 590 33.15 -39.62 -16.43
C LYS A 590 32.07 -40.67 -16.11
N GLY A 591 32.33 -41.93 -16.48
CA GLY A 591 31.46 -43.08 -16.18
C GLY A 591 30.35 -43.35 -17.20
N SER A 592 29.57 -44.40 -16.99
CA SER A 592 28.46 -44.83 -17.86
C SER A 592 27.20 -43.94 -17.73
N ASP A 593 27.35 -42.66 -17.39
CA ASP A 593 26.22 -41.74 -17.15
C ASP A 593 25.47 -41.42 -18.43
N ALA A 594 26.18 -41.36 -19.57
CA ALA A 594 25.59 -41.23 -20.90
C ALA A 594 24.68 -42.43 -21.26
N ASP A 595 24.98 -43.62 -20.72
CA ASP A 595 24.21 -44.86 -20.92
C ASP A 595 22.88 -44.85 -20.14
N ARG A 596 22.75 -44.00 -19.12
CA ARG A 596 21.48 -43.81 -18.39
C ARG A 596 20.37 -43.28 -19.29
N TYR A 597 20.72 -42.52 -20.32
CA TYR A 597 19.82 -42.11 -21.40
C TYR A 597 19.92 -43.10 -22.58
N SER A 598 19.55 -44.37 -22.36
CA SER A 598 19.62 -45.40 -23.40
C SER A 598 18.88 -45.02 -24.70
N GLN A 599 19.30 -45.61 -25.83
CA GLN A 599 18.66 -45.36 -27.13
C GLN A 599 17.14 -45.60 -27.10
N LYS A 600 16.70 -46.61 -26.34
CA LYS A 600 15.28 -46.92 -26.12
C LYS A 600 14.48 -45.79 -25.47
N ILE A 601 15.10 -45.02 -24.56
CA ILE A 601 14.45 -43.85 -23.92
C ILE A 601 14.35 -42.71 -24.93
N MET A 602 15.40 -42.47 -25.71
CA MET A 602 15.41 -41.43 -26.74
C MET A 602 14.38 -41.70 -27.84
N ASP A 603 14.27 -42.95 -28.29
CA ASP A 603 13.30 -43.37 -29.32
C ASP A 603 11.86 -43.24 -28.81
N LYS A 604 11.60 -43.65 -27.55
CA LYS A 604 10.28 -43.50 -26.91
C LYS A 604 9.91 -42.03 -26.68
N SER A 605 10.88 -41.16 -26.38
CA SER A 605 10.64 -39.72 -26.27
C SER A 605 10.32 -39.10 -27.62
N LYS A 606 10.99 -39.51 -28.70
CA LYS A 606 10.67 -39.07 -30.08
C LYS A 606 9.29 -39.55 -30.54
N GLU A 607 8.88 -40.76 -30.16
CA GLU A 607 7.53 -41.28 -30.47
C GLU A 607 6.43 -40.47 -29.76
N LYS A 608 6.63 -40.13 -28.49
CA LYS A 608 5.66 -39.39 -27.67
C LYS A 608 5.62 -37.89 -27.94
N ARG A 609 6.77 -37.28 -28.23
CA ARG A 609 6.97 -35.83 -28.41
C ARG A 609 7.87 -35.59 -29.63
N PRO A 610 7.35 -35.78 -30.86
CA PRO A 610 8.11 -35.54 -32.09
C PRO A 610 8.45 -34.05 -32.30
N ASP A 611 7.81 -33.16 -31.55
CA ASP A 611 8.02 -31.73 -31.56
C ASP A 611 9.32 -31.28 -30.84
N LEU A 612 9.96 -32.15 -30.05
CA LEU A 612 11.16 -31.79 -29.28
C LEU A 612 12.46 -32.22 -29.96
N LYS A 613 13.48 -31.35 -29.92
CA LYS A 613 14.86 -31.71 -30.32
C LYS A 613 15.70 -32.02 -29.08
N ILE A 614 16.11 -33.27 -28.89
CA ILE A 614 16.83 -33.70 -27.67
C ILE A 614 18.31 -33.94 -27.99
N ILE A 615 19.21 -33.30 -27.25
CA ILE A 615 20.67 -33.36 -27.40
C ILE A 615 21.29 -33.78 -26.05
N LYS A 616 22.41 -34.49 -26.05
CA LYS A 616 23.18 -34.79 -24.83
C LYS A 616 24.43 -33.91 -24.80
N MET A 617 24.78 -33.37 -23.64
CA MET A 617 26.02 -32.61 -23.45
C MET A 617 26.80 -33.14 -22.26
N ALA A 618 28.08 -33.45 -22.47
CA ALA A 618 28.98 -33.91 -21.42
C ALA A 618 29.56 -32.72 -20.65
N VAL A 619 29.54 -32.78 -19.32
CA VAL A 619 30.10 -31.75 -18.43
C VAL A 619 31.00 -32.34 -17.34
N GLY A 620 32.05 -31.58 -16.98
CA GLY A 620 33.08 -32.01 -16.01
C GLY A 620 34.04 -33.08 -16.56
N PRO A 621 34.86 -33.73 -15.71
CA PRO A 621 35.04 -33.45 -14.28
C PRO A 621 35.91 -32.19 -14.05
N PHE A 622 35.65 -31.47 -12.95
CA PHE A 622 36.37 -30.25 -12.57
C PHE A 622 37.39 -30.55 -11.45
N LYS A 623 38.54 -29.87 -11.49
CA LYS A 623 39.64 -30.05 -10.54
C LYS A 623 39.63 -29.01 -9.42
N HIS A 624 40.14 -29.38 -8.25
CA HIS A 624 40.42 -28.51 -7.10
C HIS A 624 41.51 -27.47 -7.41
N SER A 625 41.58 -26.40 -6.61
CA SER A 625 42.63 -25.37 -6.74
C SER A 625 44.01 -25.90 -6.34
N SER A 626 45.08 -25.28 -6.85
CA SER A 626 46.46 -25.60 -6.44
C SER A 626 46.71 -25.30 -4.96
N GLU A 627 45.98 -24.34 -4.39
CA GLU A 627 46.04 -23.96 -2.98
C GLU A 627 45.47 -25.06 -2.08
N TYR A 628 44.32 -25.64 -2.46
CA TYR A 628 43.74 -26.80 -1.78
C TYR A 628 44.69 -28.00 -1.79
N LEU A 629 45.32 -28.29 -2.94
CA LEU A 629 46.29 -29.40 -3.05
C LEU A 629 47.53 -29.17 -2.18
N ALA A 630 48.03 -27.93 -2.12
CA ALA A 630 49.14 -27.57 -1.24
C ALA A 630 48.76 -27.64 0.25
N LEU A 631 47.53 -27.27 0.62
CA LEU A 631 47.01 -27.39 1.98
C LEU A 631 46.86 -28.87 2.38
N LEU A 632 46.37 -29.70 1.47
CA LEU A 632 46.22 -31.14 1.70
C LEU A 632 47.57 -31.85 1.91
N ASP A 633 48.61 -31.45 1.16
CA ASP A 633 49.96 -31.99 1.31
C ASP A 633 50.62 -31.53 2.63
N LYS A 634 50.25 -30.36 3.18
CA LYS A 634 50.70 -29.86 4.49
C LYS A 634 50.04 -30.57 5.68
N HIS A 635 48.85 -31.15 5.50
CA HIS A 635 48.07 -31.81 6.56
C HIS A 635 47.81 -33.30 6.26
N PRO A 636 48.83 -34.17 6.41
CA PRO A 636 48.74 -35.59 6.07
C PRO A 636 47.74 -36.39 6.93
N SER A 637 47.43 -35.91 8.14
CA SER A 637 46.40 -36.48 9.01
C SER A 637 45.01 -36.37 8.39
N VAL A 638 44.68 -35.20 7.82
CA VAL A 638 43.41 -34.93 7.12
C VAL A 638 43.34 -35.70 5.80
N ALA A 639 44.44 -35.74 5.04
CA ALA A 639 44.54 -36.53 3.81
C ALA A 639 44.28 -38.04 4.03
N SER A 640 44.61 -38.57 5.22
CA SER A 640 44.34 -39.97 5.56
C SER A 640 42.85 -40.29 5.76
N ILE A 641 42.02 -39.29 6.09
CA ILE A 641 40.57 -39.44 6.32
C ILE A 641 39.84 -39.64 5.00
N LEU A 642 40.25 -38.92 3.95
CA LEU A 642 39.71 -39.02 2.59
C LEU A 642 39.90 -40.42 1.95
N ASN A 643 40.86 -41.20 2.46
CA ASN A 643 41.21 -42.52 1.92
C ASN A 643 40.44 -43.71 2.52
N LYS A 644 39.51 -43.50 3.46
CA LYS A 644 38.82 -44.60 4.19
C LYS A 644 37.54 -45.14 3.51
N GLY A 645 37.14 -44.63 2.35
CA GLY A 645 36.01 -45.16 1.58
C GLY A 645 36.37 -46.46 0.84
N LYS A 646 35.59 -47.53 1.04
CA LYS A 646 35.76 -48.85 0.38
C LYS A 646 35.93 -48.71 -1.15
N GLY A 647 37.16 -48.78 -1.65
CA GLY A 647 37.45 -48.83 -3.09
C GLY A 647 38.71 -48.10 -3.59
N ARG A 648 39.42 -47.32 -2.77
CA ARG A 648 40.63 -46.60 -3.22
C ARG A 648 41.89 -47.44 -2.98
N ILE A 649 42.36 -48.16 -4.00
CA ILE A 649 43.68 -48.84 -4.01
C ILE A 649 44.77 -47.77 -4.20
N SER A 650 45.92 -47.95 -3.53
CA SER A 650 47.14 -47.14 -3.72
C SER A 650 47.49 -46.95 -5.20
N THR A 651 47.78 -45.72 -5.60
CA THR A 651 47.99 -45.25 -6.99
C THR A 651 49.20 -45.84 -7.73
N SER A 652 49.99 -46.70 -7.08
CA SER A 652 51.24 -47.27 -7.62
C SER A 652 51.07 -48.55 -8.44
N ASP A 653 49.92 -49.24 -8.38
CA ASP A 653 49.77 -50.59 -8.96
C ASP A 653 48.71 -50.72 -10.09
N LEU A 654 48.24 -49.62 -10.70
CA LEU A 654 47.11 -49.65 -11.66
C LEU A 654 47.48 -49.15 -13.07
N SER A 655 46.88 -49.76 -14.08
CA SER A 655 47.05 -49.42 -15.51
C SER A 655 46.35 -48.11 -15.91
N GLU A 656 46.76 -47.46 -17.01
CA GLU A 656 46.12 -46.21 -17.47
C GLU A 656 44.63 -46.36 -17.81
N GLU A 657 44.21 -47.54 -18.27
CA GLU A 657 42.80 -47.84 -18.58
C GLU A 657 41.95 -47.92 -17.30
N GLU A 658 42.49 -48.48 -16.21
CA GLU A 658 41.82 -48.53 -14.90
C GLU A 658 41.76 -47.16 -14.20
N ARG A 659 42.70 -46.26 -14.50
CA ARG A 659 42.66 -44.85 -14.07
C ARG A 659 41.52 -44.09 -14.77
N LEU A 660 41.24 -44.38 -16.04
CA LEU A 660 40.12 -43.79 -16.78
C LEU A 660 38.74 -44.34 -16.36
N GLU A 661 38.65 -45.58 -15.89
CA GLU A 661 37.39 -46.20 -15.42
C GLU A 661 36.87 -45.65 -14.07
N GLY A 662 37.62 -44.77 -13.40
CA GLY A 662 37.11 -44.01 -12.25
C GLY A 662 36.92 -44.79 -10.96
N LYS A 663 37.59 -45.93 -10.79
CA LYS A 663 37.56 -46.72 -9.54
C LYS A 663 38.51 -46.21 -8.44
N VAL A 664 39.31 -45.17 -8.72
CA VAL A 664 40.15 -44.49 -7.73
C VAL A 664 39.67 -43.04 -7.62
N GLY A 665 39.48 -42.55 -6.39
CA GLY A 665 39.21 -41.14 -6.20
C GLY A 665 40.48 -40.37 -6.42
N ASP A 666 40.49 -39.63 -7.51
CA ASP A 666 41.55 -38.71 -7.84
C ASP A 666 41.45 -37.54 -6.86
N LYS A 667 42.49 -37.31 -6.05
CA LYS A 667 42.54 -36.23 -5.04
C LYS A 667 42.41 -34.85 -5.67
N ASP A 668 42.64 -34.77 -6.98
CA ASP A 668 42.53 -33.55 -7.77
C ASP A 668 41.07 -33.20 -8.10
N LEU A 669 40.08 -34.09 -7.91
CA LEU A 669 38.69 -33.90 -8.37
C LEU A 669 37.70 -33.66 -7.23
N PHE A 670 36.71 -32.79 -7.49
CA PHE A 670 35.61 -32.55 -6.55
C PHE A 670 34.77 -33.82 -6.29
N HIS A 671 34.62 -34.16 -5.01
CA HIS A 671 33.78 -35.26 -4.56
C HIS A 671 32.87 -34.87 -3.39
N ALA A 672 31.57 -35.16 -3.52
CA ALA A 672 30.58 -34.92 -2.46
C ALA A 672 30.76 -35.79 -1.20
N SER A 673 31.60 -36.84 -1.24
CA SER A 673 32.04 -37.53 -0.01
C SER A 673 33.02 -36.68 0.79
N ASP A 674 33.90 -36.00 0.08
CA ASP A 674 35.05 -35.32 0.67
C ASP A 674 34.57 -34.02 1.33
N MET A 675 33.63 -33.30 0.69
CA MET A 675 32.92 -32.16 1.30
C MET A 675 32.20 -32.53 2.60
N ARG A 676 31.57 -33.71 2.68
CA ARG A 676 30.89 -34.17 3.90
C ARG A 676 31.87 -34.44 5.03
N ASP A 677 33.02 -35.01 4.70
CA ASP A 677 34.07 -35.25 5.67
C ASP A 677 34.66 -33.94 6.20
N PHE A 678 34.81 -32.92 5.36
CA PHE A 678 35.26 -31.60 5.81
C PHE A 678 34.22 -30.82 6.63
N ILE A 679 32.92 -30.99 6.34
CA ILE A 679 31.83 -30.45 7.18
C ILE A 679 31.93 -31.01 8.60
N ASP A 680 32.13 -32.33 8.73
CA ASP A 680 32.31 -32.94 10.06
C ASP A 680 33.59 -32.43 10.74
N ILE A 681 34.71 -32.30 10.00
CA ILE A 681 35.97 -31.77 10.56
C ILE A 681 35.82 -30.31 11.00
N ALA A 682 35.10 -29.46 10.26
CA ALA A 682 34.90 -28.06 10.62
C ALA A 682 34.13 -27.86 11.94
N THR A 683 33.37 -28.87 12.38
CA THR A 683 32.72 -28.88 13.70
C THR A 683 33.63 -29.36 14.83
N GLU A 684 34.83 -29.86 14.53
CA GLU A 684 35.80 -30.37 15.50
C GLU A 684 37.10 -29.56 15.51
N ASP A 685 37.54 -29.03 14.37
CA ASP A 685 38.80 -28.34 14.15
C ASP A 685 38.61 -27.17 13.16
N PRO A 686 39.07 -25.94 13.48
CA PRO A 686 39.02 -24.78 12.59
C PRO A 686 39.60 -25.04 11.19
N ILE A 687 40.55 -25.97 11.06
CA ILE A 687 41.15 -26.30 9.76
C ILE A 687 40.15 -26.90 8.76
N GLY A 688 39.07 -27.52 9.26
CA GLY A 688 38.01 -28.04 8.40
C GLY A 688 37.33 -26.93 7.58
N LEU A 689 37.22 -25.73 8.15
CA LEU A 689 36.64 -24.56 7.48
C LEU A 689 37.53 -24.10 6.31
N GLU A 690 38.86 -24.15 6.47
CA GLU A 690 39.80 -23.82 5.40
C GLU A 690 39.69 -24.79 4.22
N PHE A 691 39.50 -26.09 4.48
CA PHE A 691 39.27 -27.06 3.41
C PHE A 691 37.91 -26.89 2.74
N LEU A 692 36.87 -26.48 3.47
CA LEU A 692 35.53 -26.24 2.91
C LEU A 692 35.47 -25.06 1.94
N ARG A 693 36.33 -24.04 2.13
CA ARG A 693 36.40 -22.87 1.24
C ARG A 693 36.62 -23.22 -0.24
N ASP A 694 37.36 -24.29 -0.54
CA ASP A 694 37.56 -24.71 -1.93
C ASP A 694 36.34 -25.44 -2.52
N PHE A 695 35.48 -26.03 -1.67
CA PHE A 695 34.26 -26.73 -2.07
C PHE A 695 33.09 -25.78 -2.34
N VAL A 696 33.22 -24.49 -2.04
CA VAL A 696 32.23 -23.46 -2.32
C VAL A 696 32.74 -22.48 -3.38
N PRO A 697 31.84 -21.82 -4.14
CA PRO A 697 32.26 -20.86 -5.15
C PRO A 697 33.09 -19.70 -4.59
N ARG A 698 32.73 -19.18 -3.40
CA ARG A 698 33.33 -17.98 -2.81
C ARG A 698 33.60 -18.12 -1.31
N PRO A 699 34.58 -17.37 -0.77
CA PRO A 699 34.82 -17.29 0.68
C PRO A 699 33.59 -16.71 1.40
N GLY A 700 33.16 -17.35 2.49
CA GLY A 700 31.97 -17.01 3.27
C GLY A 700 30.75 -17.89 2.96
N ASP A 701 30.67 -18.49 1.75
CA ASP A 701 29.59 -19.42 1.41
C ASP A 701 29.70 -20.71 2.27
N GLU A 702 30.88 -21.06 2.79
CA GLU A 702 31.09 -22.19 3.69
C GLU A 702 30.32 -22.05 5.02
N LEU A 703 30.25 -20.83 5.58
CA LEU A 703 29.50 -20.54 6.80
C LEU A 703 27.99 -20.59 6.55
N ALA A 704 27.54 -20.07 5.40
CA ALA A 704 26.14 -20.15 4.98
C ALA A 704 25.69 -21.62 4.81
N ILE A 705 26.52 -22.46 4.20
CA ILE A 705 26.24 -23.89 4.05
C ILE A 705 26.20 -24.59 5.41
N MET A 706 27.13 -24.31 6.33
CA MET A 706 27.09 -24.87 7.68
C MET A 706 25.83 -24.43 8.44
N GLY A 707 25.44 -23.15 8.34
CA GLY A 707 24.20 -22.62 8.92
C GLY A 707 22.94 -23.28 8.37
N ILE A 708 22.84 -23.48 7.05
CA ILE A 708 21.72 -24.22 6.41
C ILE A 708 21.63 -25.67 6.92
N LEU A 709 22.77 -26.28 7.21
CA LEU A 709 22.85 -27.63 7.77
C LEU A 709 22.62 -27.66 9.30
N GLY A 710 22.52 -26.51 9.96
CA GLY A 710 22.32 -26.39 11.40
C GLY A 710 23.57 -26.74 12.22
N LEU A 711 24.76 -26.50 11.66
CA LEU A 711 26.05 -26.77 12.27
C LEU A 711 26.83 -25.46 12.46
N ASN A 712 27.53 -25.33 13.60
CA ASN A 712 28.40 -24.19 13.87
C ASN A 712 29.88 -24.64 13.78
N PRO A 713 30.76 -23.82 13.17
CA PRO A 713 32.20 -24.09 13.19
C PRO A 713 32.79 -23.93 14.60
N VAL A 714 33.94 -24.54 14.85
CA VAL A 714 34.69 -24.37 16.10
C VAL A 714 35.35 -23.00 16.14
N ASP A 715 35.13 -22.24 17.22
CA ASP A 715 35.71 -20.93 17.43
C ASP A 715 37.24 -20.97 17.48
N THR A 716 37.90 -20.11 16.71
CA THR A 716 39.31 -19.79 16.90
C THR A 716 39.44 -18.99 18.20
N GLN A 717 40.07 -19.57 19.22
CA GLN A 717 40.49 -18.79 20.39
C GLN A 717 41.52 -17.75 19.94
N ASP A 718 41.08 -16.51 19.77
CA ASP A 718 41.98 -15.37 19.62
C ASP A 718 41.94 -14.49 20.88
N ASN A 719 43.09 -14.50 21.55
CA ASN A 719 43.72 -13.60 22.53
C ASN A 719 42.90 -12.55 23.32
N GLU A 720 43.11 -12.60 24.64
CA GLU A 720 42.60 -11.81 25.78
C GLU A 720 42.84 -10.27 25.79
N SER A 721 42.95 -9.53 24.68
CA SER A 721 43.42 -8.13 24.75
C SER A 721 42.50 -6.96 24.39
N ASP A 722 41.29 -7.15 23.86
CA ASP A 722 40.40 -6.00 23.57
C ASP A 722 39.02 -6.17 24.21
N GLN A 723 38.94 -5.77 25.48
CA GLN A 723 37.70 -5.40 26.15
C GLN A 723 37.66 -3.88 26.26
N VAL A 724 36.72 -3.25 25.55
CA VAL A 724 36.24 -1.90 25.87
C VAL A 724 34.83 -2.07 26.45
N GLU A 725 34.63 -1.45 27.61
CA GLU A 725 33.44 -1.56 28.46
C GLU A 725 32.16 -1.13 27.73
N GLU A 726 31.20 -2.06 27.56
CA GLU A 726 29.81 -1.72 27.24
C GLU A 726 29.01 -1.48 28.53
N GLU A 727 28.17 -0.45 28.51
CA GLU A 727 27.37 0.04 29.64
C GLU A 727 26.38 -1.01 30.18
N GLU A 728 26.22 -1.05 31.51
CA GLU A 728 25.31 -1.96 32.22
C GLU A 728 23.86 -1.85 31.73
N ILE A 729 23.40 -2.89 31.04
CA ILE A 729 21.99 -3.10 30.74
C ILE A 729 21.24 -3.43 32.05
N ASP A 730 20.16 -2.69 32.29
CA ASP A 730 19.30 -2.78 33.49
C ASP A 730 18.89 -4.23 33.83
N PRO A 731 19.35 -4.80 34.96
CA PRO A 731 19.05 -6.17 35.38
C PRO A 731 17.55 -6.43 35.61
N LEU A 732 16.71 -5.40 35.61
CA LEU A 732 15.26 -5.52 35.68
C LEU A 732 14.65 -6.10 34.40
N ASN A 733 15.20 -5.76 33.22
CA ASN A 733 14.66 -6.22 31.94
C ASN A 733 14.93 -7.71 31.68
N GLU A 734 16.07 -8.21 32.13
CA GLU A 734 16.42 -9.63 32.03
C GLU A 734 15.55 -10.48 32.96
N ILE A 735 15.29 -9.99 34.18
CA ILE A 735 14.38 -10.63 35.14
C ILE A 735 12.92 -10.61 34.63
N ILE A 736 12.49 -9.54 33.97
CA ILE A 736 11.14 -9.45 33.37
C ILE A 736 11.03 -10.42 32.20
N PHE A 737 12.07 -10.55 31.37
CA PHE A 737 12.08 -11.47 30.23
C PHE A 737 12.14 -12.94 30.67
N GLU A 738 12.91 -13.26 31.72
CA GLU A 738 12.94 -14.59 32.33
C GLU A 738 11.61 -14.95 33.03
N GLN A 739 11.01 -14.01 33.75
CA GLN A 739 9.68 -14.18 34.36
C GLN A 739 8.58 -14.36 33.31
N ALA A 740 8.66 -13.61 32.20
CA ALA A 740 7.73 -13.73 31.08
C ALA A 740 7.88 -15.08 30.37
N ASN A 741 9.10 -15.58 30.19
CA ASN A 741 9.35 -16.92 29.64
C ASN A 741 8.90 -18.04 30.58
N LEU A 742 9.12 -17.90 31.89
CA LEU A 742 8.59 -18.84 32.89
C LEU A 742 7.06 -18.84 32.92
N PHE A 743 6.42 -17.68 32.74
CA PHE A 743 4.97 -17.53 32.62
C PHE A 743 4.43 -18.17 31.32
N TYR A 744 5.10 -17.96 30.19
CA TYR A 744 4.76 -18.59 28.91
C TYR A 744 4.97 -20.12 28.89
N GLU A 745 6.04 -20.61 29.52
CA GLU A 745 6.27 -22.05 29.72
C GLU A 745 5.20 -22.67 30.64
N SER A 746 4.74 -21.92 31.65
CA SER A 746 3.67 -22.37 32.56
C SER A 746 2.31 -22.51 31.84
N PHE A 747 2.06 -21.68 30.82
CA PHE A 747 0.88 -21.79 29.96
C PHE A 747 0.98 -22.96 28.97
N LYS A 748 2.18 -23.23 28.41
CA LYS A 748 2.40 -24.37 27.50
C LYS A 748 2.31 -25.75 28.19
N ARG A 749 2.49 -25.82 29.51
CA ARG A 749 2.50 -27.09 30.29
C ARG A 749 1.16 -27.48 30.91
N GLN A 750 0.02 -26.89 30.53
CA GLN A 750 -1.31 -27.40 30.92
C GLN A 750 -1.96 -28.25 29.83
N SER A 751 -1.38 -29.42 29.58
CA SER A 751 -2.16 -30.59 29.16
C SER A 751 -2.21 -31.56 30.34
N ALA A 752 -3.40 -32.06 30.68
CA ALA A 752 -3.58 -32.97 31.81
C ALA A 752 -2.65 -34.20 31.63
N PRO A 753 -1.84 -34.57 32.64
CA PRO A 753 -0.93 -35.70 32.50
C PRO A 753 -1.73 -36.99 32.33
N LYS A 754 -1.44 -37.76 31.27
CA LYS A 754 -1.90 -39.14 31.16
C LYS A 754 -1.33 -39.94 32.34
N ALA A 755 -2.21 -40.53 33.14
CA ALA A 755 -1.84 -41.23 34.37
C ALA A 755 -0.91 -42.42 34.08
N GLY A 756 0.35 -42.32 34.50
CA GLY A 756 1.24 -43.48 34.66
C GLY A 756 0.83 -44.32 35.87
N SER A 757 1.00 -45.65 35.80
CA SER A 757 0.63 -46.54 36.90
C SER A 757 1.57 -46.36 38.11
N SER A 758 1.11 -45.68 39.17
CA SER A 758 1.94 -45.40 40.35
C SER A 758 1.66 -46.38 41.50
N ASN A 759 2.66 -47.20 41.86
CA ASN A 759 2.55 -48.28 42.86
C ASN A 759 3.51 -48.10 44.07
N SER A 760 3.82 -46.86 44.48
CA SER A 760 4.75 -46.63 45.61
C SER A 760 4.08 -46.74 46.98
N LYS A 761 4.77 -47.35 47.96
CA LYS A 761 4.29 -47.54 49.35
C LYS A 761 3.93 -46.22 50.05
N PHE A 762 4.63 -45.14 49.73
CA PHE A 762 4.38 -43.81 50.27
C PHE A 762 3.04 -43.24 49.79
N GLN A 763 2.77 -43.34 48.49
CA GLN A 763 1.51 -42.87 47.90
C GLN A 763 0.30 -43.66 48.43
N ARG A 764 0.44 -44.97 48.68
CA ARG A 764 -0.61 -45.76 49.36
C ARG A 764 -0.89 -45.27 50.78
N LYS A 765 0.14 -44.96 51.58
CA LYS A 765 -0.05 -44.40 52.93
C LYS A 765 -0.71 -43.02 52.91
N MET A 766 -0.32 -42.16 51.97
CA MET A 766 -0.92 -40.84 51.79
C MET A 766 -2.39 -40.92 51.36
N ARG A 767 -2.74 -41.80 50.40
CA ARG A 767 -4.14 -42.02 49.99
C ARG A 767 -5.02 -42.49 51.13
N THR A 768 -4.53 -43.39 51.99
CA THR A 768 -5.29 -43.88 53.14
C THR A 768 -5.49 -42.79 54.20
N ARG A 769 -4.49 -41.91 54.41
CA ARG A 769 -4.62 -40.75 55.31
C ARG A 769 -5.61 -39.72 54.78
N LEU A 770 -5.48 -39.33 53.51
CA LEU A 770 -6.35 -38.34 52.87
C LEU A 770 -7.80 -38.84 52.75
N SER A 771 -8.00 -40.13 52.44
CA SER A 771 -9.33 -40.74 52.40
C SER A 771 -10.01 -40.74 53.79
N LYS A 772 -9.26 -40.99 54.87
CA LYS A 772 -9.79 -40.87 56.23
C LYS A 772 -10.14 -39.42 56.58
N ALA A 773 -9.28 -38.46 56.23
CA ALA A 773 -9.53 -37.05 56.47
C ALA A 773 -10.78 -36.56 55.69
N HIS A 774 -10.93 -36.92 54.42
CA HIS A 774 -12.12 -36.59 53.63
C HIS A 774 -13.39 -37.20 54.22
N ARG A 775 -13.34 -38.46 54.68
CA ARG A 775 -14.49 -39.09 55.34
C ARG A 775 -14.90 -38.34 56.61
N THR A 776 -13.93 -37.97 57.44
CA THR A 776 -14.22 -37.33 58.74
C THR A 776 -14.67 -35.88 58.60
N TYR A 777 -14.05 -35.09 57.71
CA TYR A 777 -14.33 -33.65 57.62
C TYR A 777 -15.39 -33.29 56.59
N LEU A 778 -15.57 -34.10 55.54
CA LEU A 778 -16.49 -33.79 54.46
C LEU A 778 -17.70 -34.72 54.48
N ASP A 779 -17.52 -36.04 54.61
CA ASP A 779 -18.63 -37.00 54.50
C ASP A 779 -19.47 -37.14 55.79
N MET A 780 -18.85 -37.05 56.97
CA MET A 780 -19.52 -37.15 58.28
C MET A 780 -19.90 -35.79 58.89
N GLY A 781 -19.71 -34.70 58.15
CA GLY A 781 -19.95 -33.33 58.62
C GLY A 781 -19.04 -32.88 59.77
N ARG A 782 -18.82 -31.57 59.88
CA ARG A 782 -18.03 -30.95 60.95
C ARG A 782 -18.91 -30.72 62.19
N LYS A 783 -19.01 -31.72 63.07
CA LYS A 783 -19.88 -31.65 64.27
C LYS A 783 -19.44 -30.60 65.30
N ASP A 784 -18.19 -30.14 65.20
CA ASP A 784 -17.60 -29.04 65.96
C ASP A 784 -18.16 -27.65 65.58
N LEU A 785 -18.75 -27.51 64.39
CA LEU A 785 -19.27 -26.24 63.87
C LEU A 785 -20.78 -26.06 64.07
N THR A 786 -21.42 -26.94 64.83
CA THR A 786 -22.87 -26.91 65.14
C THR A 786 -23.36 -25.59 65.74
N LYS A 787 -22.47 -24.83 66.40
CA LYS A 787 -22.73 -23.49 66.96
C LYS A 787 -23.05 -22.40 65.93
N TYR A 788 -22.55 -22.52 64.70
CA TYR A 788 -22.51 -21.39 63.74
C TYR A 788 -23.65 -21.39 62.71
N GLY A 789 -24.52 -22.41 62.71
CA GLY A 789 -25.62 -22.53 61.75
C GLY A 789 -25.15 -22.83 60.31
N GLY A 790 -25.97 -23.55 59.54
CA GLY A 790 -25.71 -23.95 58.16
C GLY A 790 -25.32 -25.44 57.97
N GLY A 791 -25.57 -26.00 56.78
CA GLY A 791 -25.52 -27.44 56.47
C GLY A 791 -24.16 -28.16 56.55
N PHE A 792 -23.11 -27.51 57.05
CA PHE A 792 -21.74 -28.04 57.13
C PHE A 792 -21.55 -29.11 58.23
N HIS A 793 -22.47 -29.19 59.20
CA HIS A 793 -22.42 -30.17 60.28
C HIS A 793 -23.20 -31.48 59.98
N LEU A 794 -23.84 -31.58 58.82
CA LEU A 794 -24.65 -32.72 58.40
C LEU A 794 -23.81 -33.72 57.58
N ASP A 795 -24.10 -35.01 57.78
CA ASP A 795 -23.50 -36.10 57.01
C ASP A 795 -23.97 -36.01 55.54
N ARG A 796 -23.08 -36.30 54.57
CA ARG A 796 -23.38 -36.21 53.13
C ARG A 796 -23.10 -37.52 52.38
N PRO A 797 -23.66 -37.71 51.17
CA PRO A 797 -23.31 -38.81 50.29
C PRO A 797 -21.86 -38.70 49.81
N LYS A 798 -21.15 -39.83 49.73
CA LYS A 798 -19.75 -39.91 49.25
C LYS A 798 -19.60 -39.30 47.85
N ASN A 799 -18.58 -38.45 47.67
CA ASN A 799 -18.18 -37.80 46.41
C ASN A 799 -19.08 -36.65 45.88
N ILE A 800 -19.90 -35.99 46.71
CA ILE A 800 -20.69 -34.81 46.31
C ILE A 800 -20.37 -33.61 47.21
N SER A 801 -20.04 -32.44 46.65
CA SER A 801 -19.62 -31.22 47.37
C SER A 801 -20.77 -30.51 48.11
N ASN A 802 -20.56 -30.08 49.36
CA ASN A 802 -21.57 -29.33 50.16
C ASN A 802 -21.56 -27.81 49.90
N ALA A 803 -20.75 -27.32 48.95
CA ALA A 803 -20.55 -25.89 48.74
C ALA A 803 -21.81 -25.13 48.23
N PHE A 804 -22.91 -25.83 47.90
CA PHE A 804 -24.14 -25.23 47.37
C PHE A 804 -25.40 -25.47 48.23
N LEU A 805 -25.26 -25.99 49.46
CA LEU A 805 -26.39 -26.26 50.38
C LEU A 805 -26.58 -25.17 51.45
N ALA A 806 -25.85 -24.05 51.38
CA ALA A 806 -25.85 -23.03 52.42
C ALA A 806 -26.85 -21.87 52.21
N GLU A 807 -27.62 -21.84 51.11
CA GLU A 807 -28.55 -20.73 50.82
C GLU A 807 -30.04 -21.10 50.79
N GLU A 808 -30.40 -22.37 50.99
CA GLU A 808 -31.80 -22.77 51.11
C GLU A 808 -31.98 -23.51 52.44
N ASP A 809 -32.27 -22.77 53.51
CA ASP A 809 -33.10 -23.23 54.65
C ASP A 809 -33.22 -22.13 55.73
N ILE A 810 -33.82 -21.00 55.36
CA ILE A 810 -34.64 -20.23 56.29
C ILE A 810 -36.05 -20.24 55.71
N GLU A 811 -36.96 -20.93 56.41
CA GLU A 811 -38.38 -21.14 56.10
C GLU A 811 -38.79 -22.40 55.30
N GLU A 812 -38.52 -23.60 55.81
CA GLU A 812 -39.53 -24.68 55.78
C GLU A 812 -39.28 -25.79 56.82
N MET A 813 -39.38 -25.48 58.12
CA MET A 813 -39.67 -26.50 59.15
C MET A 813 -40.72 -25.98 60.14
N SER A 814 -42.00 -26.25 59.84
CA SER A 814 -43.03 -26.34 60.88
C SER A 814 -44.03 -27.44 60.52
N SER A 815 -44.22 -28.36 61.49
CA SER A 815 -45.16 -29.50 61.53
C SER A 815 -44.82 -30.69 60.61
N MET A 816 -44.65 -31.94 61.07
CA MET A 816 -45.46 -32.67 62.07
C MET A 816 -44.72 -33.79 62.85
N ALA A 817 -44.89 -33.77 64.17
CA ALA A 817 -45.36 -34.86 65.07
C ALA A 817 -44.62 -36.22 65.24
N GLY A 818 -44.25 -36.50 66.51
CA GLY A 818 -44.40 -37.84 67.11
C GLY A 818 -43.58 -38.16 68.38
N GLY A 819 -44.00 -37.74 69.59
CA GLY A 819 -43.62 -38.44 70.84
C GLY A 819 -43.42 -37.63 72.13
N HIS A 820 -44.49 -37.49 72.93
CA HIS A 820 -44.58 -37.36 74.41
C HIS A 820 -43.69 -36.37 75.19
N VAL A 821 -44.29 -35.34 75.81
CA VAL A 821 -44.46 -35.19 77.28
C VAL A 821 -45.64 -34.23 77.55
N GLN A 822 -46.38 -34.52 78.61
CA GLN A 822 -47.66 -34.04 79.10
C GLN A 822 -47.65 -32.59 79.62
N GLY A 823 -48.66 -31.76 79.28
CA GLY A 823 -48.95 -30.47 79.94
C GLY A 823 -49.67 -29.45 79.05
N ALA A 824 -50.93 -29.10 79.38
CA ALA A 824 -51.82 -28.14 78.70
C ALA A 824 -51.82 -26.74 79.40
N PRO A 825 -52.62 -25.73 78.97
CA PRO A 825 -52.76 -25.07 77.66
C PRO A 825 -52.74 -23.52 77.75
N SER A 826 -52.68 -22.78 76.62
CA SER A 826 -53.41 -21.49 76.45
C SER A 826 -53.50 -21.02 74.98
N GLN A 827 -54.52 -20.21 74.70
CA GLN A 827 -55.28 -19.94 73.47
C GLN A 827 -54.73 -18.85 72.52
N ASN A 828 -54.97 -18.96 71.19
CA ASN A 828 -55.88 -18.09 70.39
C ASN A 828 -55.56 -17.99 68.86
N ILE A 829 -56.56 -18.39 68.04
CA ILE A 829 -57.20 -17.76 66.86
C ILE A 829 -56.41 -17.47 65.52
N THR A 830 -56.92 -18.12 64.46
CA THR A 830 -56.96 -18.02 62.95
C THR A 830 -56.90 -16.63 62.26
N PRO A 831 -56.94 -16.46 60.88
CA PRO A 831 -56.91 -17.39 59.72
C PRO A 831 -56.08 -16.93 58.46
N GLY A 832 -55.92 -17.80 57.44
CA GLY A 832 -55.61 -17.37 56.06
C GLY A 832 -54.67 -18.25 55.21
N LYS A 833 -55.05 -19.49 54.87
CA LYS A 833 -54.30 -20.38 53.95
C LYS A 833 -55.13 -20.78 52.73
N ARG A 834 -55.33 -19.91 51.74
CA ARG A 834 -55.81 -20.34 50.40
C ARG A 834 -55.16 -19.68 49.18
N ASP A 835 -54.53 -18.49 49.27
CA ASP A 835 -54.00 -17.81 48.07
C ASP A 835 -52.55 -18.15 47.67
N LYS A 836 -51.73 -18.74 48.55
CA LYS A 836 -50.30 -19.01 48.25
C LYS A 836 -50.04 -20.20 47.30
N LYS A 837 -51.03 -21.05 46.99
CA LYS A 837 -50.80 -22.32 46.26
C LYS A 837 -50.86 -22.23 44.73
N MET A 838 -51.50 -21.18 44.18
CA MET A 838 -51.61 -20.97 42.73
C MET A 838 -50.39 -20.27 42.12
N ASN A 839 -49.79 -19.28 42.81
CA ASN A 839 -48.60 -18.57 42.31
C ASN A 839 -47.33 -19.44 42.22
N ASN A 840 -47.17 -20.41 43.13
CA ASN A 840 -45.93 -21.17 43.26
C ASN A 840 -45.69 -22.17 42.11
N LYS A 841 -46.75 -22.58 41.38
CA LYS A 841 -46.64 -23.51 40.24
C LYS A 841 -46.27 -22.78 38.95
N GLN A 842 -46.80 -21.56 38.77
CA GLN A 842 -46.44 -20.68 37.66
C GLN A 842 -45.02 -20.14 37.82
N GLU A 843 -44.61 -19.79 39.04
CA GLU A 843 -43.26 -19.35 39.34
C GLU A 843 -42.22 -20.46 39.10
N LYS A 844 -42.51 -21.71 39.49
CA LYS A 844 -41.64 -22.86 39.17
C LYS A 844 -41.52 -23.12 37.66
N ALA A 845 -42.60 -22.96 36.91
CA ALA A 845 -42.56 -23.10 35.44
C ALA A 845 -41.75 -21.97 34.79
N LEU A 846 -41.86 -20.73 35.28
CA LEU A 846 -41.12 -19.58 34.81
C LEU A 846 -39.61 -19.72 35.09
N ARG A 847 -39.24 -20.12 36.32
CA ARG A 847 -37.85 -20.39 36.71
C ARG A 847 -37.22 -21.52 35.89
N MET A 848 -38.00 -22.54 35.52
CA MET A 848 -37.51 -23.63 34.65
C MET A 848 -37.29 -23.16 33.20
N LYS A 849 -38.17 -22.31 32.67
CA LYS A 849 -37.99 -21.64 31.37
C LYS A 849 -36.76 -20.73 31.36
N ILE A 850 -36.59 -19.91 32.39
CA ILE A 850 -35.44 -19.01 32.52
C ILE A 850 -34.14 -19.80 32.65
N ARG A 851 -34.11 -20.91 33.41
CA ARG A 851 -32.92 -21.78 33.49
C ARG A 851 -32.59 -22.48 32.18
N LYS A 852 -33.58 -22.90 31.39
CA LYS A 852 -33.34 -23.42 30.03
C LYS A 852 -32.80 -22.34 29.11
N GLY A 853 -33.42 -21.15 29.11
CA GLY A 853 -32.97 -20.01 28.30
C GLY A 853 -31.57 -19.54 28.67
N LEU A 854 -31.21 -19.48 29.96
CA LEU A 854 -29.85 -19.16 30.39
C LEU A 854 -28.84 -20.24 30.02
N LYS A 855 -29.23 -21.52 30.09
CA LYS A 855 -28.35 -22.62 29.69
C LYS A 855 -28.12 -22.63 28.18
N GLU A 856 -29.15 -22.37 27.39
CA GLU A 856 -29.04 -22.18 25.94
C GLU A 856 -28.22 -20.93 25.62
N PHE A 857 -28.41 -19.82 26.34
CA PHE A 857 -27.61 -18.60 26.21
C PHE A 857 -26.13 -18.83 26.48
N PHE A 858 -25.77 -19.55 27.55
CA PHE A 858 -24.37 -19.86 27.85
C PHE A 858 -23.75 -20.85 26.87
N ILE A 859 -24.53 -21.80 26.33
CA ILE A 859 -24.06 -22.71 25.28
C ILE A 859 -23.86 -21.95 23.96
N ILE A 860 -24.78 -21.04 23.60
CA ILE A 860 -24.63 -20.19 22.41
C ILE A 860 -23.46 -19.25 22.59
N LYS A 861 -23.27 -18.65 23.77
CA LYS A 861 -22.14 -17.77 24.06
C LYS A 861 -20.80 -18.51 24.12
N SER A 862 -20.76 -19.75 24.63
CA SER A 862 -19.54 -20.55 24.59
C SER A 862 -19.19 -20.94 23.16
N LYS A 863 -20.21 -21.25 22.34
CA LYS A 863 -20.02 -21.60 20.94
C LYS A 863 -19.61 -20.38 20.08
N GLN A 864 -20.21 -19.22 20.33
CA GLN A 864 -19.77 -17.94 19.76
C GLN A 864 -18.34 -17.62 20.16
N HIS A 865 -17.98 -17.81 21.43
CA HIS A 865 -16.62 -17.59 21.89
C HIS A 865 -15.62 -18.58 21.27
N GLU A 866 -15.99 -19.85 21.09
CA GLU A 866 -15.18 -20.83 20.35
C GLU A 866 -15.04 -20.46 18.86
N GLU A 867 -16.11 -19.97 18.23
CA GLU A 867 -16.11 -19.48 16.84
C GLU A 867 -15.29 -18.18 16.68
N ASP A 868 -15.34 -17.29 17.66
CA ASP A 868 -14.53 -16.06 17.70
C ASP A 868 -13.05 -16.40 17.94
N ILE A 869 -12.74 -17.34 18.83
CA ILE A 869 -11.37 -17.85 19.03
C ILE A 869 -10.88 -18.54 17.76
N SER A 870 -11.72 -19.34 17.08
CA SER A 870 -11.33 -19.98 15.83
C SER A 870 -11.09 -18.95 14.73
N LYS A 871 -11.90 -17.88 14.66
CA LYS A 871 -11.68 -16.76 13.74
C LYS A 871 -10.40 -15.98 14.07
N ILE A 872 -10.10 -15.76 15.35
CA ILE A 872 -8.85 -15.11 15.79
C ILE A 872 -7.65 -16.00 15.48
N LEU A 873 -7.75 -17.32 15.65
CA LEU A 873 -6.70 -18.27 15.28
C LEU A 873 -6.52 -18.36 13.77
N GLU A 874 -7.62 -18.31 13.01
CA GLU A 874 -7.62 -18.28 11.56
C GLU A 874 -7.02 -16.96 11.06
N GLU A 875 -7.43 -15.82 11.63
CA GLU A 875 -6.85 -14.49 11.38
C GLU A 875 -5.36 -14.46 11.74
N HIS A 876 -4.95 -15.03 12.87
CA HIS A 876 -3.55 -15.12 13.26
C HIS A 876 -2.77 -16.05 12.31
N SER A 877 -3.37 -17.13 11.84
CA SER A 877 -2.77 -18.02 10.84
C SER A 877 -2.66 -17.34 9.47
N LEU A 878 -3.65 -16.53 9.11
CA LEU A 878 -3.68 -15.71 7.91
C LEU A 878 -2.70 -14.57 8.02
N ARG A 879 -2.52 -13.94 9.18
CA ARG A 879 -1.49 -12.93 9.48
C ARG A 879 -0.09 -13.54 9.46
N LEU A 880 0.08 -14.79 9.90
CA LEU A 880 1.35 -15.52 9.75
C LEU A 880 1.59 -15.91 8.29
N HIS A 881 0.55 -16.31 7.55
CA HIS A 881 0.65 -16.54 6.10
C HIS A 881 0.89 -15.23 5.34
N LEU A 882 0.30 -14.12 5.75
CA LEU A 882 0.53 -12.78 5.20
C LEU A 882 1.93 -12.32 5.57
N ARG A 883 2.41 -12.56 6.80
CA ARG A 883 3.77 -12.23 7.21
C ARG A 883 4.79 -13.07 6.46
N ASN A 884 4.48 -14.35 6.22
CA ASN A 884 5.32 -15.22 5.38
C ASN A 884 5.22 -14.84 3.90
N MET A 885 4.06 -14.44 3.40
CA MET A 885 3.91 -13.90 2.03
C MET A 885 4.57 -12.53 1.89
N ILE A 886 4.55 -11.68 2.92
CA ILE A 886 5.24 -10.39 2.95
C ILE A 886 6.74 -10.63 3.08
N LEU A 887 7.20 -11.62 3.86
CA LEU A 887 8.61 -12.02 3.93
C LEU A 887 9.09 -12.66 2.61
N ASP A 888 8.25 -13.47 1.96
CA ASP A 888 8.54 -14.07 0.65
C ASP A 888 8.41 -13.02 -0.49
N GLN A 889 7.52 -12.03 -0.37
CA GLN A 889 7.40 -10.88 -1.28
C GLN A 889 8.48 -9.83 -1.03
N SER A 890 8.97 -9.63 0.20
CA SER A 890 10.09 -8.73 0.51
C SER A 890 11.42 -9.30 0.03
N VAL A 891 11.49 -10.60 -0.24
CA VAL A 891 12.63 -11.24 -0.93
C VAL A 891 12.49 -11.17 -2.46
N LEU A 892 11.28 -10.88 -2.99
CA LEU A 892 10.98 -10.83 -4.44
C LEU A 892 10.80 -9.41 -5.00
N LEU A 893 10.51 -8.43 -4.16
CA LEU A 893 10.61 -7.02 -4.48
C LEU A 893 12.03 -6.58 -4.10
N GLU A 894 12.79 -6.06 -5.05
CA GLU A 894 13.95 -5.20 -4.78
C GLU A 894 13.46 -3.90 -4.11
N VAL A 895 12.88 -4.00 -2.92
CA VAL A 895 12.87 -2.91 -1.97
C VAL A 895 14.21 -3.05 -1.27
N GLU A 896 15.15 -2.17 -1.63
CA GLU A 896 16.39 -1.99 -0.90
C GLU A 896 16.06 -1.92 0.60
N ASP A 897 16.57 -2.91 1.33
CA ASP A 897 16.44 -2.99 2.78
C ASP A 897 17.08 -1.70 3.36
N PRO A 898 16.32 -0.86 4.08
CA PRO A 898 16.82 0.42 4.59
C PRO A 898 17.91 0.24 5.67
N THR A 899 18.27 -1.00 6.01
CA THR A 899 19.32 -1.31 6.98
C THR A 899 20.63 -1.82 6.36
N THR A 900 20.68 -2.12 5.05
CA THR A 900 21.92 -2.60 4.38
C THR A 900 22.87 -1.50 3.90
N ASP A 901 22.56 -0.24 4.22
CA ASP A 901 23.14 0.93 3.58
C ASP A 901 23.75 1.91 4.61
N LEU A 902 23.97 1.44 5.84
CA LEU A 902 24.59 2.17 6.95
C LEU A 902 26.11 1.98 6.89
N HIS A 903 26.84 3.08 6.73
CA HIS A 903 28.29 3.13 6.87
C HIS A 903 28.65 3.10 8.37
N ASP A 904 29.83 2.60 8.72
CA ASP A 904 30.31 2.56 10.12
C ASP A 904 30.56 3.95 10.72
N SER A 905 30.53 5.02 9.90
CA SER A 905 30.72 6.40 10.35
C SER A 905 29.38 7.12 10.36
N THR A 906 29.06 7.70 11.51
CA THR A 906 27.87 8.54 11.69
C THR A 906 27.92 9.73 10.74
N GLY A 907 29.10 10.34 10.53
CA GLY A 907 29.28 11.45 9.58
C GLY A 907 28.89 11.09 8.14
N ILE A 908 29.26 9.90 7.66
CA ILE A 908 28.94 9.47 6.29
C ILE A 908 27.45 9.15 6.13
N ASN A 909 26.80 8.61 7.18
CA ASN A 909 25.36 8.40 7.20
C ASN A 909 24.59 9.72 7.19
N THR A 910 25.01 10.70 7.99
CA THR A 910 24.40 12.04 8.01
C THR A 910 24.56 12.76 6.67
N LEU A 911 25.68 12.57 5.96
CA LEU A 911 25.88 13.06 4.60
C LEU A 911 24.95 12.38 3.58
N LYS A 912 24.75 11.06 3.73
CA LYS A 912 23.81 10.29 2.89
C LYS A 912 22.38 10.77 3.10
N ASP A 913 22.01 11.07 4.34
CA ASP A 913 20.72 11.67 4.68
C ASP A 913 20.59 13.09 4.13
N LEU A 914 21.66 13.90 4.13
CA LEU A 914 21.67 15.20 3.47
C LEU A 914 21.31 15.06 1.99
N PHE A 915 21.97 14.16 1.23
CA PHE A 915 21.68 13.99 -0.20
C PHE A 915 20.31 13.35 -0.49
N LYS A 916 19.81 12.46 0.38
CA LYS A 916 18.50 11.82 0.20
C LYS A 916 17.33 12.73 0.58
N ASN A 917 17.48 13.52 1.65
CA ASN A 917 16.38 14.29 2.24
C ASN A 917 16.32 15.74 1.76
N THR A 918 17.41 16.26 1.15
CA THR A 918 17.46 17.64 0.62
C THR A 918 17.57 17.68 -0.90
N ASN A 919 17.20 18.82 -1.50
CA ASN A 919 17.25 19.04 -2.96
C ASN A 919 18.57 19.69 -3.41
N ILE A 920 19.66 19.50 -2.67
CA ILE A 920 20.95 20.16 -2.93
C ILE A 920 21.49 19.76 -4.31
N LEU A 921 21.54 18.46 -4.61
CA LEU A 921 22.10 17.95 -5.87
C LEU A 921 21.29 18.42 -7.09
N SER A 922 19.95 18.38 -7.02
CA SER A 922 19.08 18.84 -8.12
C SER A 922 19.15 20.36 -8.34
N THR A 923 19.26 21.14 -7.26
CA THR A 923 19.40 22.60 -7.35
C THR A 923 20.72 23.01 -8.02
N ILE A 924 21.83 22.36 -7.64
CA ILE A 924 23.14 22.60 -8.26
C ILE A 924 23.15 22.12 -9.72
N ARG A 925 22.64 20.90 -9.99
CA ARG A 925 22.60 20.30 -11.33
C ARG A 925 21.82 21.16 -12.33
N ASN A 926 20.66 21.66 -11.92
CA ASN A 926 19.80 22.47 -12.79
C ASN A 926 20.53 23.73 -13.28
N VAL A 927 21.23 24.43 -12.38
CA VAL A 927 21.98 25.64 -12.76
C VAL A 927 23.26 25.29 -13.52
N TYR A 928 23.96 24.24 -13.12
CA TYR A 928 25.17 23.76 -13.81
C TYR A 928 24.89 23.37 -15.26
N LYS A 929 23.78 22.65 -15.54
CA LYS A 929 23.38 22.28 -16.91
C LYS A 929 22.98 23.48 -17.79
N THR A 930 22.69 24.64 -17.22
CA THR A 930 22.44 25.87 -18.00
C THR A 930 23.73 26.58 -18.45
N LEU A 931 24.91 26.15 -17.99
CA LEU A 931 26.21 26.69 -18.41
C LEU A 931 26.74 25.87 -19.59
N THR A 932 26.37 26.27 -20.81
CA THR A 932 26.66 25.52 -22.05
C THR A 932 27.61 26.25 -23.00
N THR A 933 27.90 27.52 -22.73
CA THR A 933 28.55 28.44 -23.67
C THR A 933 30.08 28.43 -23.63
N ASP A 934 30.69 28.26 -22.45
CA ASP A 934 32.15 28.21 -22.31
C ASP A 934 32.54 27.28 -21.14
N GLU A 935 33.59 26.49 -21.34
CA GLU A 935 34.15 25.57 -20.34
C GLU A 935 34.77 26.34 -19.17
N GLU A 936 35.25 27.57 -19.40
CA GLU A 936 35.74 28.45 -18.33
C GLU A 936 34.62 28.85 -17.35
N GLN A 937 33.36 28.94 -17.81
CA GLN A 937 32.21 29.27 -16.96
C GLN A 937 31.84 28.13 -16.01
N LYS A 938 31.95 26.88 -16.47
CA LYS A 938 31.72 25.69 -15.64
C LYS A 938 32.82 25.52 -14.61
N LYS A 939 34.08 25.77 -14.98
CA LYS A 939 35.23 25.73 -14.07
C LYS A 939 35.11 26.80 -12.98
N SER A 940 34.77 28.03 -13.36
CA SER A 940 34.50 29.12 -12.42
C SER A 940 33.35 28.77 -11.46
N PHE A 941 32.24 28.21 -11.96
CA PHE A 941 31.11 27.78 -11.12
C PHE A 941 31.49 26.69 -10.12
N ARG A 942 32.27 25.68 -10.55
CA ARG A 942 32.79 24.60 -9.67
C ARG A 942 33.72 25.14 -8.59
N ALA A 943 34.64 26.04 -8.95
CA ALA A 943 35.62 26.59 -8.02
C ALA A 943 34.96 27.42 -6.91
N HIS A 944 34.01 28.30 -7.26
CA HIS A 944 33.31 29.13 -6.27
C HIS A 944 32.44 28.32 -5.32
N LEU A 945 31.70 27.31 -5.82
CA LEU A 945 30.88 26.45 -4.97
C LEU A 945 31.69 25.65 -3.96
N VAL A 946 32.80 25.05 -4.38
CA VAL A 946 33.68 24.28 -3.49
C VAL A 946 34.33 25.20 -2.47
N GLN A 947 34.85 26.36 -2.90
CA GLN A 947 35.50 27.32 -2.01
C GLN A 947 34.54 27.85 -0.93
N TRP A 948 33.32 28.25 -1.31
CA TRP A 948 32.36 28.76 -0.34
C TRP A 948 31.89 27.69 0.64
N THR A 949 31.77 26.42 0.23
CA THR A 949 31.51 25.31 1.17
C THR A 949 32.64 25.14 2.18
N GLN A 950 33.89 25.31 1.75
CA GLN A 950 35.03 25.28 2.67
C GLN A 950 35.02 26.48 3.62
N ASP A 951 34.71 27.68 3.12
CA ASP A 951 34.68 28.91 3.90
C ASP A 951 33.51 28.96 4.89
N THR A 952 32.33 28.41 4.56
CA THR A 952 31.18 28.31 5.49
C THR A 952 31.48 27.35 6.65
N LEU A 953 32.20 26.24 6.39
CA LEU A 953 32.49 25.22 7.40
C LEU A 953 33.74 25.52 8.24
N ALA A 954 34.65 26.39 7.75
CA ALA A 954 35.89 26.73 8.46
C ALA A 954 35.71 27.44 9.82
N PRO A 955 34.77 28.41 9.99
CA PRO A 955 34.50 29.03 11.29
C PRO A 955 33.87 28.06 12.29
N VAL A 956 33.07 27.12 11.81
CA VAL A 956 32.40 26.11 12.65
C VAL A 956 33.44 25.17 13.29
N LYS A 957 34.50 24.79 12.53
CA LYS A 957 35.64 24.04 13.06
C LYS A 957 36.41 24.76 14.20
N LEU A 958 36.40 26.09 14.23
CA LEU A 958 37.15 26.88 15.22
C LEU A 958 36.39 27.08 16.54
N ASN A 959 35.07 26.87 16.58
CA ASN A 959 34.25 27.09 17.78
C ASN A 959 34.18 25.88 18.72
N ASP A 960 34.57 24.68 18.28
CA ASP A 960 34.55 23.44 19.09
C ASP A 960 35.88 23.13 19.80
N THR A 961 36.97 23.81 19.45
CA THR A 961 38.27 23.68 20.13
C THR A 961 38.56 24.89 21.00
N ASP A 962 38.26 24.81 22.29
CA ASP A 962 38.66 25.83 23.24
C ASP A 962 40.17 25.70 23.58
N SER A 963 40.88 26.81 23.46
CA SER A 963 42.26 27.13 23.88
C SER A 963 43.46 26.95 22.90
N LEU A 964 43.93 28.12 22.45
CA LEU A 964 45.34 28.51 22.18
C LEU A 964 46.07 27.87 20.99
N ASP A 965 45.96 28.48 19.81
CA ASP A 965 47.11 28.97 19.02
C ASP A 965 46.67 29.76 17.76
N GLN A 966 46.52 31.08 17.91
CA GLN A 966 46.09 32.02 16.86
C GLN A 966 47.18 32.40 15.83
N ALA A 967 48.15 31.54 15.52
CA ALA A 967 49.31 31.96 14.72
C ALA A 967 49.72 31.06 13.54
N GLN A 968 49.02 29.95 13.25
CA GLN A 968 49.46 29.04 12.18
C GLN A 968 48.48 28.81 11.02
N VAL A 969 47.23 29.29 11.08
CA VAL A 969 46.25 29.02 10.02
C VAL A 969 46.35 30.01 8.84
N ALA A 970 47.06 31.13 9.01
CA ALA A 970 47.21 32.14 7.94
C ALA A 970 48.24 31.77 6.84
N GLU A 971 48.90 30.62 6.91
CA GLU A 971 49.91 30.18 5.92
C GLU A 971 49.47 29.01 5.02
N GLN A 972 48.25 28.48 5.15
CA GLN A 972 47.75 27.39 4.28
C GLN A 972 46.80 27.84 3.17
N SER A 973 46.47 29.12 3.07
CA SER A 973 45.59 29.68 2.03
C SER A 973 46.24 29.89 0.66
N ASP A 974 47.47 29.38 0.45
CA ASP A 974 48.18 29.47 -0.84
C ASP A 974 48.60 28.10 -1.40
N VAL A 975 47.77 27.08 -1.15
CA VAL A 975 47.90 25.76 -1.80
C VAL A 975 46.97 25.74 -3.01
N GLY A 976 47.57 25.75 -4.21
CA GLY A 976 46.85 25.72 -5.48
C GLY A 976 45.76 24.65 -5.48
N ILE A 977 44.51 25.08 -5.71
CA ILE A 977 43.36 24.20 -5.81
C ILE A 977 43.53 23.40 -7.09
N ASP A 978 43.89 22.12 -6.97
CA ASP A 978 43.84 21.20 -8.11
C ASP A 978 42.36 20.84 -8.37
N VAL A 979 41.73 21.61 -9.24
CA VAL A 979 40.32 21.43 -9.67
C VAL A 979 40.21 20.38 -10.78
N LEU A 980 41.33 19.82 -11.26
CA LEU A 980 41.37 18.92 -12.41
C LEU A 980 42.01 17.58 -12.08
N GLY A 981 41.20 16.68 -11.51
CA GLY A 981 41.57 15.28 -11.37
C GLY A 981 41.02 14.68 -10.08
N VAL A 982 40.38 13.52 -10.20
CA VAL A 982 39.98 12.68 -9.07
C VAL A 982 41.03 11.58 -8.95
N ASN A 983 41.70 11.49 -7.80
CA ASN A 983 42.61 10.38 -7.51
C ASN A 983 41.81 9.08 -7.34
N ASP A 984 42.41 7.91 -7.61
CA ASP A 984 41.69 6.62 -7.53
C ASP A 984 41.13 6.35 -6.12
N GLU A 985 41.74 6.90 -5.06
CA GLU A 985 41.24 6.84 -3.67
C GLU A 985 39.96 7.66 -3.42
N ASP A 986 39.71 8.72 -4.20
CA ASP A 986 38.51 9.55 -4.04
C ASP A 986 37.29 8.95 -4.75
N ARG A 987 37.50 8.06 -5.74
CA ARG A 987 36.41 7.35 -6.43
C ARG A 987 35.69 6.36 -5.51
N GLU A 988 36.37 5.83 -4.50
CA GLU A 988 35.78 4.92 -3.51
C GLU A 988 34.85 5.65 -2.51
N LYS A 989 34.91 6.99 -2.46
CA LYS A 989 34.10 7.84 -1.55
C LYS A 989 32.78 8.30 -2.17
N PHE A 990 32.43 7.84 -3.38
CA PHE A 990 31.24 8.29 -4.11
C PHE A 990 29.95 7.71 -3.53
N ILE A 991 29.01 8.58 -3.15
CA ILE A 991 27.67 8.23 -2.67
C ILE A 991 26.69 8.53 -3.81
N ASP A 992 26.18 7.50 -4.49
CA ASP A 992 25.18 7.66 -5.56
C ASP A 992 23.76 7.79 -4.96
N ALA A 993 23.24 9.01 -4.94
CA ALA A 993 21.91 9.34 -4.44
C ALA A 993 20.96 9.64 -5.61
N SER A 994 19.71 9.19 -5.51
CA SER A 994 18.69 9.53 -6.51
C SER A 994 18.35 11.02 -6.43
N ASP A 995 18.25 11.69 -7.58
CA ASP A 995 17.88 13.10 -7.65
C ASP A 995 16.51 13.29 -7.00
N GLY A 996 16.48 13.84 -5.78
CA GLY A 996 15.27 14.00 -4.99
C GLY A 996 14.17 14.76 -5.75
N SER A 997 12.91 14.39 -5.51
CA SER A 997 11.74 15.05 -6.10
C SER A 997 11.65 16.52 -5.69
N GLU A 998 11.41 17.42 -6.67
CA GLU A 998 11.29 18.87 -6.44
C GLU A 998 10.26 19.20 -5.35
N LYS A 999 10.71 19.87 -4.28
CA LYS A 999 9.85 20.53 -3.29
C LYS A 999 10.21 22.01 -3.19
N ASP A 1000 9.15 22.82 -3.09
CA ASP A 1000 9.07 24.29 -3.07
C ASP A 1000 10.28 24.99 -2.39
N ALA A 1001 11.06 25.77 -3.15
CA ALA A 1001 12.03 26.72 -2.63
C ALA A 1001 11.32 27.91 -1.96
N LYS A 1002 11.78 28.31 -0.76
CA LYS A 1002 11.35 29.56 -0.11
C LYS A 1002 12.30 30.70 -0.51
N PRO A 1003 11.82 31.95 -0.63
CA PRO A 1003 12.70 33.09 -0.80
C PRO A 1003 13.48 33.33 0.49
N VAL A 1004 14.79 33.58 0.36
CA VAL A 1004 15.67 34.02 1.45
C VAL A 1004 16.03 35.48 1.19
N GLU A 1005 15.79 36.33 2.18
CA GLU A 1005 16.43 37.64 2.34
C GLU A 1005 17.57 37.46 3.34
N ASP A 1006 18.80 37.83 2.95
CA ASP A 1006 19.75 38.63 3.75
C ASP A 1006 21.05 38.83 2.92
N ASP A 1007 21.57 40.06 2.97
CA ASP A 1007 22.79 40.53 2.29
C ASP A 1007 24.02 40.21 3.16
N ASP A 1008 24.81 39.19 2.80
CA ASP A 1008 26.23 39.09 3.16
C ASP A 1008 27.05 38.86 1.87
N GLU A 1009 27.98 39.77 1.56
CA GLU A 1009 28.82 39.69 0.37
C GLU A 1009 29.78 38.47 0.47
N LEU A 1010 29.51 37.41 -0.31
CA LEU A 1010 30.37 36.23 -0.43
C LEU A 1010 31.73 36.60 -1.08
N ALA A 1011 32.84 36.07 -0.54
CA ALA A 1011 34.18 36.39 -1.01
C ALA A 1011 34.42 35.91 -2.45
N THR A 1012 35.04 36.75 -3.29
CA THR A 1012 35.24 36.44 -4.72
C THR A 1012 36.65 35.92 -5.00
N ILE A 1013 36.76 34.89 -5.86
CA ILE A 1013 38.05 34.33 -6.30
C ILE A 1013 38.61 35.22 -7.43
N SER A 1014 39.83 35.74 -7.26
CA SER A 1014 40.45 36.67 -8.22
C SER A 1014 40.95 35.93 -9.48
N GLY A 1015 40.43 36.28 -10.65
CA GLY A 1015 40.88 35.76 -11.95
C GLY A 1015 39.91 34.82 -12.69
N GLU A 1016 38.76 34.51 -12.11
CA GLU A 1016 37.75 33.58 -12.64
C GLU A 1016 36.59 34.28 -13.40
N ASP A 1017 35.88 33.54 -14.26
CA ASP A 1017 34.80 34.09 -15.10
C ASP A 1017 33.61 34.63 -14.29
N THR A 1018 33.11 35.80 -14.71
CA THR A 1018 32.04 36.56 -14.04
C THR A 1018 30.66 35.90 -14.13
N THR A 1019 30.38 35.12 -15.18
CA THR A 1019 29.08 34.47 -15.40
C THR A 1019 28.95 33.23 -14.54
N GLY A 1020 30.00 32.40 -14.47
CA GLY A 1020 30.08 31.25 -13.57
C GLY A 1020 29.90 31.68 -12.11
N ARG A 1021 30.63 32.72 -11.69
CA ARG A 1021 30.54 33.32 -10.36
C ARG A 1021 29.12 33.79 -10.01
N ASN A 1022 28.51 34.63 -10.85
CA ASN A 1022 27.19 35.20 -10.56
C ASN A 1022 26.09 34.13 -10.47
N LYS A 1023 26.22 33.01 -11.22
CA LYS A 1023 25.29 31.89 -11.11
C LYS A 1023 25.51 31.08 -9.83
N ALA A 1024 26.77 30.92 -9.38
CA ALA A 1024 27.06 30.27 -8.11
C ALA A 1024 26.50 31.10 -6.94
N GLU A 1025 26.71 32.42 -6.96
CA GLU A 1025 26.27 33.37 -5.92
C GLU A 1025 24.75 33.34 -5.72
N ARG A 1026 23.99 33.14 -6.80
CA ARG A 1026 22.53 32.99 -6.74
C ARG A 1026 22.08 31.69 -6.07
N VAL A 1027 22.86 30.61 -6.20
CA VAL A 1027 22.43 29.26 -5.81
C VAL A 1027 22.90 28.90 -4.40
N TYR A 1028 24.11 29.30 -4.04
CA TYR A 1028 24.77 28.90 -2.80
C TYR A 1028 23.95 29.20 -1.53
N PRO A 1029 23.33 30.38 -1.35
CA PRO A 1029 22.56 30.69 -0.14
C PRO A 1029 21.33 29.77 0.07
N THR A 1030 20.83 29.14 -1.00
CA THR A 1030 19.68 28.23 -0.91
C THR A 1030 20.06 26.86 -0.33
N ILE A 1031 21.34 26.46 -0.50
CA ILE A 1031 21.85 25.16 -0.05
C ILE A 1031 22.69 25.27 1.23
N GLU A 1032 23.27 26.44 1.50
CA GLU A 1032 24.17 26.71 2.63
C GLU A 1032 23.58 26.30 3.97
N ARG A 1033 22.35 26.75 4.25
CA ARG A 1033 21.66 26.46 5.51
C ARG A 1033 21.52 24.97 5.78
N SER A 1034 21.20 24.18 4.75
CA SER A 1034 21.05 22.74 4.89
C SER A 1034 22.39 22.02 5.14
N ILE A 1035 23.49 22.52 4.57
CA ILE A 1035 24.82 21.98 4.83
C ILE A 1035 25.23 22.27 6.28
N VAL A 1036 24.99 23.49 6.78
CA VAL A 1036 25.32 23.89 8.15
C VAL A 1036 24.47 23.14 9.18
N ASP A 1037 23.16 23.02 8.95
CA ASP A 1037 22.24 22.34 9.86
C ASP A 1037 22.65 20.86 10.07
N TYR A 1038 22.99 20.13 9.00
CA TYR A 1038 23.41 18.72 9.09
C TYR A 1038 24.84 18.53 9.61
N TYR A 1039 25.75 19.49 9.34
CA TYR A 1039 27.09 19.46 9.93
C TYR A 1039 27.05 19.69 11.45
N ALA A 1040 26.16 20.58 11.91
CA ALA A 1040 25.99 20.90 13.34
C ALA A 1040 25.30 19.80 14.16
N GLU A 1041 24.68 18.80 13.51
CA GLU A 1041 24.12 17.62 14.18
C GLU A 1041 25.20 16.62 14.62
N LEU A 1042 26.45 16.77 14.16
CA LEU A 1042 27.56 15.90 14.49
C LEU A 1042 28.37 16.47 15.67
N ASP A 1043 28.40 15.77 16.79
CA ASP A 1043 29.16 16.19 17.99
C ASP A 1043 30.60 15.62 18.04
N ASN A 1044 30.92 14.58 17.26
CA ASN A 1044 32.23 13.93 17.23
C ASN A 1044 33.14 14.54 16.16
N ALA A 1045 34.35 14.95 16.55
CA ALA A 1045 35.34 15.58 15.66
C ALA A 1045 35.76 14.67 14.48
N GLU A 1046 35.86 13.36 14.68
CA GLU A 1046 36.24 12.42 13.61
C GLU A 1046 35.11 12.26 12.57
N ASP A 1047 33.85 12.26 13.02
CA ASP A 1047 32.68 12.20 12.13
C ASP A 1047 32.45 13.51 11.37
N GLN A 1048 32.71 14.65 12.03
CA GLN A 1048 32.70 15.96 11.38
C GLN A 1048 33.78 16.06 10.29
N GLU A 1049 34.98 15.52 10.53
CA GLU A 1049 36.06 15.48 9.54
C GLU A 1049 35.70 14.57 8.35
N MET A 1050 35.15 13.38 8.62
CA MET A 1050 34.68 12.48 7.57
C MET A 1050 33.53 13.08 6.76
N PHE A 1051 32.56 13.75 7.39
CA PHE A 1051 31.48 14.45 6.69
C PHE A 1051 32.04 15.53 5.75
N TYR A 1052 32.99 16.34 6.24
CA TYR A 1052 33.63 17.41 5.47
C TYR A 1052 34.36 16.87 4.24
N ASP A 1053 35.22 15.86 4.42
CA ASP A 1053 36.02 15.30 3.34
C ASP A 1053 35.17 14.61 2.28
N TYR A 1054 34.17 13.84 2.70
CA TYR A 1054 33.27 13.14 1.78
C TYR A 1054 32.35 14.12 1.05
N LEU A 1055 31.89 15.20 1.68
CA LEU A 1055 31.05 16.21 1.02
C LEU A 1055 31.81 16.87 -0.15
N ILE A 1056 33.04 17.30 0.08
CA ILE A 1056 33.86 17.95 -0.95
C ILE A 1056 34.22 16.97 -2.08
N ALA A 1057 34.57 15.72 -1.75
CA ALA A 1057 34.84 14.68 -2.75
C ALA A 1057 33.62 14.37 -3.61
N ASN A 1058 32.45 14.21 -2.99
CA ASN A 1058 31.19 13.94 -3.70
C ASN A 1058 30.76 15.10 -4.59
N MET A 1059 30.88 16.35 -4.16
CA MET A 1059 30.59 17.50 -5.02
C MET A 1059 31.43 17.49 -6.30
N LYS A 1060 32.74 17.21 -6.19
CA LYS A 1060 33.64 17.09 -7.35
C LYS A 1060 33.20 15.96 -8.29
N LEU A 1061 32.87 14.79 -7.74
CA LEU A 1061 32.45 13.60 -8.49
C LEU A 1061 31.10 13.79 -9.19
N TYR A 1062 30.15 14.49 -8.58
CA TYR A 1062 28.86 14.81 -9.20
C TYR A 1062 29.01 15.77 -10.39
N PHE A 1063 29.88 16.77 -10.31
CA PHE A 1063 30.20 17.62 -11.47
C PHE A 1063 30.79 16.79 -12.63
N ASP A 1064 31.74 15.89 -12.33
CA ASP A 1064 32.33 15.02 -13.34
C ASP A 1064 31.31 14.03 -13.94
N LYS A 1065 30.35 13.54 -13.11
CA LYS A 1065 29.22 12.72 -13.57
C LYS A 1065 28.34 13.50 -14.56
N TRP A 1066 28.00 14.75 -14.25
CA TRP A 1066 27.14 15.57 -15.11
C TRP A 1066 27.81 16.00 -16.42
N ASP A 1067 29.13 16.21 -16.43
CA ASP A 1067 29.88 16.46 -17.67
C ASP A 1067 29.88 15.22 -18.58
N ASN A 1068 30.03 14.02 -18.00
CA ASN A 1068 29.95 12.76 -18.76
C ASN A 1068 28.54 12.46 -19.31
N GLU A 1069 27.48 12.85 -18.59
CA GLU A 1069 26.09 12.78 -19.08
C GLU A 1069 25.86 13.73 -20.26
N SER A 1070 26.44 14.92 -20.22
CA SER A 1070 26.27 15.94 -21.26
C SER A 1070 27.02 15.62 -22.55
N ALA A 1071 28.04 14.75 -22.49
CA ALA A 1071 28.82 14.29 -23.66
C ALA A 1071 28.13 13.19 -24.50
N LYS A 1072 27.01 12.60 -24.01
CA LYS A 1072 26.22 11.59 -24.74
C LYS A 1072 24.95 12.20 -25.36
N SER A 1073 25.07 12.91 -26.47
CA SER A 1073 23.94 13.21 -27.36
C SER A 1073 24.24 12.87 -28.83
N ILE A 1074 23.61 11.77 -29.27
CA ILE A 1074 23.07 11.37 -30.59
C ILE A 1074 23.61 12.10 -31.86
N GLU A 1075 24.16 11.32 -32.80
CA GLU A 1075 24.31 11.68 -34.22
C GLU A 1075 22.94 11.94 -34.88
N GLU A 1076 22.77 13.10 -35.52
CA GLU A 1076 21.56 13.45 -36.27
C GLU A 1076 21.38 12.55 -37.51
N PRO A 1077 20.15 12.10 -37.84
CA PRO A 1077 19.87 11.50 -39.14
C PRO A 1077 19.78 12.60 -40.21
N GLU A 1078 20.66 12.53 -41.21
CA GLU A 1078 20.59 13.40 -42.39
C GLU A 1078 19.25 13.22 -43.12
N SER A 1079 18.46 14.31 -43.23
CA SER A 1079 17.29 14.33 -44.12
C SER A 1079 17.69 14.86 -45.50
N GLU A 1080 17.46 14.07 -46.56
CA GLU A 1080 17.74 14.44 -47.96
C GLU A 1080 17.00 15.72 -48.40
N THR A 1081 15.94 16.11 -47.68
CA THR A 1081 15.16 17.33 -47.91
C THR A 1081 15.90 18.62 -47.51
N TYR A 1082 16.84 18.56 -46.56
CA TYR A 1082 17.63 19.75 -46.16
C TYR A 1082 18.72 20.10 -47.18
N ASN A 1083 19.32 19.09 -47.82
CA ASN A 1083 20.35 19.27 -48.86
C ASN A 1083 19.78 19.69 -50.24
N GLN A 1084 18.50 19.40 -50.51
CA GLN A 1084 17.82 19.91 -51.71
C GLN A 1084 17.37 21.37 -51.58
N ALA A 1085 17.09 21.85 -50.36
CA ALA A 1085 16.70 23.23 -50.11
C ALA A 1085 17.88 24.22 -50.17
N THR A 1086 19.10 23.77 -49.85
CA THR A 1086 20.32 24.60 -49.86
C THR A 1086 21.01 24.68 -51.23
N SER A 1087 20.87 23.67 -52.10
CA SER A 1087 21.42 23.69 -53.47
C SER A 1087 20.67 24.60 -54.45
N SER A 1088 19.50 25.12 -54.08
CA SER A 1088 18.66 25.98 -54.93
C SER A 1088 18.87 27.49 -54.72
N GLN A 1089 19.69 27.90 -53.74
CA GLN A 1089 19.96 29.32 -53.45
C GLN A 1089 21.36 29.81 -53.87
N GLU A 1090 22.28 28.94 -54.30
CA GLU A 1090 23.61 29.36 -54.79
C GLU A 1090 23.71 29.54 -56.31
N SER A 1091 22.66 29.27 -57.09
CA SER A 1091 22.65 29.51 -58.54
C SER A 1091 21.97 30.82 -58.98
N ALA A 1092 21.98 31.85 -58.12
CA ALA A 1092 21.50 33.18 -58.46
C ALA A 1092 22.38 34.28 -57.85
N SER A 1093 23.70 34.22 -58.09
CA SER A 1093 24.64 35.35 -58.04
C SER A 1093 25.96 35.00 -58.73
N ILE A 1094 25.92 34.85 -60.06
CA ILE A 1094 26.93 35.35 -61.02
C ILE A 1094 26.16 35.92 -62.21
#